data_AF-A0AAP9IQZ7-F1
#
_entry.id   AF-A0AAP9IQZ7-F1
#
_cell.length_a   1.000
_cell.length_b   1.000
_cell.length_c   1.000
_cell.angle_alpha   90.00
_cell.angle_beta   90.00
_cell.angle_gamma   90.00
#
_symmetry.space_group_name_H-M   'P 1'
#
loop_
_entity.id
_entity.type
_entity.pdbx_description
1 polymer ?
#
loop_
_entity_poly.entity_id
_entity_poly.type
_entity_poly.pdbx_seq_one_letter_code
_entity_poly.pdbx_strand_id
1 'polypeptide(L)'
;MKGQWLVPTAVGWHAEDIAIFLSDRGRGVPRLFVAMDVDTWLRGSGNTGIYARWSDTHDYLKKHYANYCGAVVQRYIPELPPDFPQFLVEDSYEALISLGAEARRRFNGKAVAVTGTVGKSSTKDMLSAVLSSAGSVVTTQGNNNSRTGVSLTLARAGVNPDYVVIEAAISALWMRNGGVGLRIKPHICIITEVGITQVRENNRTLQDTARHKARVCNGIIPGGYAIVNRDIAEYEQVHQEAVRYGANVISYGFHPLADVPVTWFVSDMKGSDIGICLQGETIRYRLDEPGKGIATNSVAVMIAARLLGLEAAQIGKQLAAFRNHRRKMQISSLPVPAGGSVTLIDDSYSAEYLSMLNAFDFAARQAAEKGGRLIAVLARIINLNDKAEEVHRSLAEPLLAVGFHQVFVHGEEMRYLHEILPPARAGGHFMQAGAMVESVLKTLREGDIVLVKGDPYESDFGEVVKLLHEQTQAPRPVQSCATLLVNLSTGETPVARHEEDTLTPRHLSQLLLALLCAQRLQEGKLALVERVPVREIAAEVLQQGPSLGLKKGDSLTVKSLVQAMLIENARDAAINLGEYLFGDNQTAREGIQKQADAIGMTRTRLHSVSGRLRDGQCTTLQDIVLMIRHFYQHYPHLLHWFAESEMTFGDKLYRKTTNMQMDGRAGYSYTSGGSPRWGFAIQRIGKQVWLACVAGASDAFHLDYQLDKLLAQAEGTETSVTEERDDRTVSLDKKAAVFTLIGDTYYGEWYTRQRQQKGIDDALQHHGYDYSFQGLRPLIARSDYTIANFEAALGTATTQSLQGRKPFCLIGDPERSAAALRRAGVDAVALANNHSMDAGEAGLKQTLAAFRQQGIVSFGSGLNARQASAPLVISVGGKVFKFYSAYWFRLYMEQDCAFYAQPRRAGAACISGELIEQLRAEKARDNPATTIVLAHWGMDYRWTGEQQRALAKRLTRAGADLIIGSGPHMLGEIERLGDAWVVYSIGNGVFNSNGEYRQRNVPPYGFIVRLQVGGEQPKLCLHPVLLDNQQTFWQPRPVGPAEFEQVMTILAERGVDFSPSSGIATGAESGVITLPLGPQFGGDLAVVRKKVTCRPQHDEEAII
;
A
#
# COMPACT_ATOMS: atom_id res chain seq x y z
N MET A 1 37.56 14.91 -10.00
CA MET A 1 36.60 15.38 -8.98
C MET A 1 37.34 16.31 -8.04
N LYS A 2 36.88 17.56 -7.87
CA LYS A 2 37.36 18.47 -6.83
C LYS A 2 36.45 18.29 -5.61
N GLY A 3 37.02 18.11 -4.43
CA GLY A 3 36.28 17.88 -3.19
C GLY A 3 37.22 17.77 -2.00
N GLN A 4 36.66 17.79 -0.79
CA GLN A 4 37.43 17.66 0.45
C GLN A 4 36.68 16.79 1.45
N TRP A 5 37.43 16.01 2.24
CA TRP A 5 36.86 15.32 3.39
C TRP A 5 36.57 16.33 4.50
N LEU A 6 35.30 16.44 4.90
CA LEU A 6 34.89 17.18 6.09
C LEU A 6 35.11 16.35 7.35
N VAL A 7 34.91 15.04 7.23
CA VAL A 7 35.30 14.05 8.22
C VAL A 7 36.22 13.05 7.51
N PRO A 8 37.52 12.97 7.85
CA PRO A 8 38.48 12.11 7.17
C PRO A 8 38.20 10.63 7.42
N THR A 9 38.62 9.78 6.47
CA THR A 9 38.48 8.33 6.61
C THR A 9 39.61 7.74 7.45
N ALA A 10 39.34 6.66 8.18
CA ALA A 10 40.38 5.89 8.86
C ALA A 10 41.35 5.22 7.86
N VAL A 11 42.55 4.88 8.31
CA VAL A 11 43.53 4.11 7.51
C VAL A 11 42.91 2.75 7.15
N GLY A 12 42.94 2.38 5.87
CA GLY A 12 42.35 1.12 5.36
C GLY A 12 40.85 1.18 5.07
N TRP A 13 40.20 2.33 5.27
CA TRP A 13 38.81 2.53 4.88
C TRP A 13 38.62 2.35 3.36
N HIS A 14 37.55 1.66 2.99
CA HIS A 14 37.16 1.47 1.60
C HIS A 14 35.63 1.32 1.49
N ALA A 15 35.14 1.50 0.26
CA ALA A 15 33.77 1.18 -0.12
C ALA A 15 33.81 0.18 -1.28
N GLU A 16 33.01 -0.87 -1.17
CA GLU A 16 32.89 -1.96 -2.15
C GLU A 16 31.60 -1.82 -2.98
N ASP A 17 30.72 -0.89 -2.65
CA ASP A 17 29.49 -0.64 -3.41
C ASP A 17 29.03 0.83 -3.25
N ILE A 18 28.13 1.29 -4.13
CA ILE A 18 27.66 2.67 -4.20
C ILE A 18 26.13 2.70 -4.26
N ALA A 19 25.52 3.63 -3.50
CA ALA A 19 24.08 3.80 -3.41
C ALA A 19 23.64 5.25 -3.63
N ILE A 20 22.47 5.43 -4.26
CA ILE A 20 21.81 6.72 -4.44
C ILE A 20 20.34 6.72 -3.95
N PHE A 21 19.75 5.54 -3.72
CA PHE A 21 18.39 5.39 -3.18
C PHE A 21 18.27 4.37 -2.03
N LEU A 22 17.11 4.37 -1.37
CA LEU A 22 16.71 3.45 -0.31
C LEU A 22 16.61 2.00 -0.80
N SER A 23 16.34 1.77 -2.09
CA SER A 23 16.26 0.45 -2.73
C SER A 23 17.61 -0.15 -3.15
N ASP A 24 18.70 0.64 -3.10
CA ASP A 24 20.06 0.26 -3.52
C ASP A 24 20.85 -0.45 -2.42
N ARG A 25 20.18 -1.29 -1.64
CA ARG A 25 20.82 -1.94 -0.51
C ARG A 25 21.44 -3.28 -0.99
N GLY A 26 22.47 -3.74 -0.27
CA GLY A 26 22.95 -5.13 -0.21
C GLY A 26 23.40 -5.46 1.23
N ARG A 27 23.64 -6.71 1.62
CA ARG A 27 24.13 -7.02 2.98
C ARG A 27 25.66 -7.14 3.05
N GLY A 28 26.27 -6.61 4.11
CA GLY A 28 27.64 -6.96 4.52
C GLY A 28 28.79 -6.35 3.71
N VAL A 29 28.48 -5.40 2.83
CA VAL A 29 29.44 -4.76 1.92
C VAL A 29 29.53 -3.27 2.28
N PRO A 30 30.72 -2.70 2.55
CA PRO A 30 30.89 -1.28 2.88
C PRO A 30 30.40 -0.41 1.72
N ARG A 31 29.38 0.44 1.94
CA ARG A 31 28.79 1.28 0.89
C ARG A 31 29.04 2.76 1.05
N LEU A 32 29.42 3.40 -0.05
CA LEU A 32 29.44 4.85 -0.17
C LEU A 32 28.09 5.35 -0.65
N PHE A 33 27.45 6.24 0.13
CA PHE A 33 26.22 6.89 -0.30
C PHE A 33 26.53 8.18 -1.06
N VAL A 34 25.86 8.45 -2.18
CA VAL A 34 25.98 9.72 -2.90
C VAL A 34 24.69 10.51 -2.71
N ALA A 35 24.74 11.51 -1.82
CA ALA A 35 23.60 12.36 -1.50
C ALA A 35 23.49 13.53 -2.47
N MET A 36 22.30 13.74 -2.99
CA MET A 36 21.93 14.76 -3.97
C MET A 36 20.68 15.52 -3.49
N ASP A 37 20.71 16.83 -3.62
CA ASP A 37 19.52 17.69 -3.47
C ASP A 37 18.62 17.66 -4.72
N VAL A 38 17.41 18.22 -4.59
CA VAL A 38 16.40 18.21 -5.66
C VAL A 38 16.88 18.89 -6.93
N ASP A 39 17.56 20.04 -6.81
CA ASP A 39 18.01 20.79 -7.98
C ASP A 39 19.12 20.05 -8.73
N THR A 40 20.01 19.38 -8.00
CA THR A 40 21.09 18.55 -8.55
C THR A 40 20.52 17.34 -9.27
N TRP A 41 19.48 16.70 -8.70
CA TRP A 41 18.72 15.67 -9.40
C TRP A 41 18.13 16.18 -10.71
N LEU A 42 17.45 17.32 -10.71
CA LEU A 42 16.80 17.90 -11.89
C LEU A 42 17.83 18.23 -12.98
N ARG A 43 18.93 18.92 -12.63
CA ARG A 43 20.00 19.29 -13.56
C ARG A 43 20.72 18.06 -14.12
N GLY A 44 21.09 17.12 -13.26
CA GLY A 44 21.91 15.97 -13.63
C GLY A 44 21.15 14.88 -14.40
N SER A 45 19.92 14.57 -13.97
CA SER A 45 19.09 13.54 -14.62
C SER A 45 18.52 14.00 -15.96
N GLY A 46 18.30 15.32 -16.12
CA GLY A 46 17.60 15.89 -17.27
C GLY A 46 16.09 15.59 -17.29
N ASN A 47 15.53 15.09 -16.19
CA ASN A 47 14.10 14.82 -16.04
C ASN A 47 13.41 16.06 -15.46
N THR A 48 12.58 16.75 -16.25
CA THR A 48 11.89 18.00 -15.85
C THR A 48 10.36 17.79 -15.78
N GLY A 49 9.69 18.49 -14.86
CA GLY A 49 8.23 18.50 -14.72
C GLY A 49 7.69 17.99 -13.37
N ILE A 50 6.41 18.24 -13.10
CA ILE A 50 5.71 17.94 -11.83
C ILE A 50 5.73 16.45 -11.43
N TYR A 51 6.08 15.55 -12.36
CA TYR A 51 6.17 14.12 -12.16
C TYR A 51 7.56 13.63 -11.74
N ALA A 52 8.59 14.50 -11.76
CA ALA A 52 9.97 14.09 -11.45
C ALA A 52 10.19 13.70 -9.97
N ARG A 53 9.33 14.15 -9.04
CA ARG A 53 9.27 13.80 -7.61
C ARG A 53 10.62 13.51 -6.92
N TRP A 54 11.67 14.25 -7.25
CA TRP A 54 12.96 14.11 -6.58
C TRP A 54 12.86 14.67 -5.16
N SER A 55 13.53 14.01 -4.21
CA SER A 55 13.63 14.45 -2.82
C SER A 55 15.09 14.63 -2.43
N ASP A 56 15.34 15.45 -1.42
CA ASP A 56 16.69 15.65 -0.93
C ASP A 56 17.17 14.41 -0.18
N THR A 57 18.16 13.72 -0.75
CA THR A 57 18.68 12.47 -0.20
C THR A 57 19.70 12.68 0.93
N HIS A 58 20.08 13.92 1.25
CA HIS A 58 20.82 14.22 2.48
C HIS A 58 19.96 13.94 3.72
N ASP A 59 18.67 14.25 3.68
CA ASP A 59 17.75 13.97 4.79
C ASP A 59 17.49 12.47 4.97
N TYR A 60 17.59 11.71 3.88
CA TYR A 60 17.59 10.25 3.92
C TYR A 60 18.86 9.73 4.61
N LEU A 61 20.04 10.22 4.22
CA LEU A 61 21.31 9.82 4.83
C LEU A 61 21.29 10.04 6.35
N LYS A 62 20.73 11.16 6.84
CA LYS A 62 20.56 11.43 8.28
C LYS A 62 19.88 10.29 9.04
N LYS A 63 18.83 9.70 8.45
CA LYS A 63 18.02 8.65 9.10
C LYS A 63 18.61 7.25 8.95
N HIS A 64 19.49 7.05 7.98
CA HIS A 64 19.91 5.71 7.54
C HIS A 64 21.41 5.53 7.40
N TYR A 65 22.22 6.46 7.95
CA TYR A 65 23.68 6.48 7.84
C TYR A 65 24.33 5.16 8.25
N ALA A 66 23.74 4.43 9.20
CA ALA A 66 24.25 3.16 9.69
C ALA A 66 24.35 2.06 8.61
N ASN A 67 23.74 2.25 7.44
CA ASN A 67 23.84 1.33 6.30
C ASN A 67 25.02 1.64 5.36
N TYR A 68 25.76 2.71 5.63
CA TYR A 68 26.80 3.25 4.77
C TYR A 68 28.11 3.38 5.55
N CYS A 69 29.24 3.24 4.88
CA CYS A 69 30.56 3.43 5.49
C CYS A 69 31.05 4.88 5.36
N GLY A 70 30.36 5.71 4.59
CA GLY A 70 30.62 7.13 4.38
C GLY A 70 29.69 7.70 3.32
N ALA A 71 29.81 8.99 3.04
CA ALA A 71 29.00 9.64 2.00
C ALA A 71 29.75 10.69 1.20
N VAL A 72 29.39 10.83 -0.08
CA VAL A 72 29.62 12.02 -0.90
C VAL A 72 28.42 12.94 -0.71
N VAL A 73 28.66 14.17 -0.29
CA VAL A 73 27.62 15.14 0.08
C VAL A 73 27.87 16.50 -0.57
N GLN A 74 26.82 17.28 -0.75
CA GLN A 74 26.91 18.67 -1.25
C GLN A 74 26.98 19.71 -0.13
N ARG A 75 26.71 19.28 1.10
CA ARG A 75 26.79 20.10 2.30
C ARG A 75 27.14 19.23 3.51
N TYR A 76 27.77 19.84 4.51
CA TYR A 76 28.05 19.17 5.77
C TYR A 76 26.73 18.79 6.47
N ILE A 77 26.67 17.58 7.00
CA ILE A 77 25.53 17.08 7.76
C ILE A 77 25.97 16.88 9.22
N PRO A 78 25.73 17.87 10.11
CA PRO A 78 26.18 17.80 11.50
C PRO A 78 25.44 16.75 12.34
N GLU A 79 24.28 16.26 11.89
CA GLU A 79 23.49 15.25 12.60
C GLU A 79 24.00 13.81 12.43
N LEU A 80 24.97 13.59 11.54
CA LEU A 80 25.64 12.30 11.41
C LEU A 80 26.64 12.10 12.57
N PRO A 81 27.01 10.85 12.92
CA PRO A 81 28.06 10.61 13.89
C PRO A 81 29.32 11.41 13.58
N PRO A 82 30.01 11.97 14.59
CA PRO A 82 31.20 12.80 14.37
C PRO A 82 32.33 12.14 13.59
N ASP A 83 32.38 10.81 13.61
CA ASP A 83 33.36 9.95 12.93
C ASP A 83 32.86 9.39 11.59
N PHE A 84 31.62 9.70 11.17
CA PHE A 84 31.08 9.24 9.89
C PHE A 84 31.73 10.00 8.72
N PRO A 85 32.45 9.34 7.81
CA PRO A 85 33.16 10.02 6.73
C PRO A 85 32.24 10.77 5.76
N GLN A 86 32.52 12.06 5.54
CA GLN A 86 31.76 12.93 4.63
C GLN A 86 32.70 13.60 3.64
N PHE A 87 32.59 13.26 2.35
CA PHE A 87 33.33 13.89 1.26
C PHE A 87 32.48 14.95 0.58
N LEU A 88 32.82 16.22 0.83
CA LEU A 88 32.11 17.37 0.28
C LEU A 88 32.52 17.63 -1.16
N VAL A 89 31.51 17.78 -2.02
CA VAL A 89 31.65 18.21 -3.41
C VAL A 89 30.61 19.26 -3.78
N GLU A 90 30.88 20.01 -4.84
CA GLU A 90 29.96 21.01 -5.37
C GLU A 90 28.74 20.36 -6.05
N ASP A 91 28.96 19.33 -6.88
CA ASP A 91 27.91 18.60 -7.59
C ASP A 91 28.10 17.08 -7.40
N SER A 92 27.19 16.47 -6.63
CA SER A 92 27.23 15.05 -6.33
C SER A 92 26.69 14.17 -7.47
N TYR A 93 25.95 14.73 -8.44
CA TYR A 93 25.58 13.99 -9.64
C TYR A 93 26.79 13.82 -10.56
N GLU A 94 27.57 14.88 -10.79
CA GLU A 94 28.84 14.79 -11.53
C GLU A 94 29.88 13.93 -10.79
N ALA A 95 29.83 13.90 -9.46
CA ALA A 95 30.59 12.93 -8.67
C ALA A 95 30.25 11.48 -9.04
N LEU A 96 28.96 11.13 -9.10
CA LEU A 96 28.51 9.79 -9.49
C LEU A 96 29.01 9.44 -10.90
N ILE A 97 28.88 10.36 -11.86
CA ILE A 97 29.39 10.16 -13.22
C ILE A 97 30.91 9.94 -13.22
N SER A 98 31.65 10.74 -12.44
CA SER A 98 33.10 10.63 -12.32
C SER A 98 33.54 9.30 -11.72
N LEU A 99 32.84 8.83 -10.67
CA LEU A 99 33.07 7.52 -10.06
C LEU A 99 32.84 6.40 -11.07
N GLY A 100 31.76 6.46 -11.85
CA GLY A 100 31.48 5.50 -12.94
C GLY A 100 32.55 5.51 -14.04
N ALA A 101 33.00 6.68 -14.46
CA ALA A 101 34.05 6.81 -15.47
C ALA A 101 35.39 6.24 -14.98
N GLU A 102 35.77 6.52 -13.73
CA GLU A 102 37.01 6.02 -13.15
C GLU A 102 36.96 4.51 -12.87
N ALA A 103 35.84 4.01 -12.37
CA ALA A 103 35.59 2.58 -12.23
C ALA A 103 35.75 1.87 -13.58
N ARG A 104 35.11 2.38 -14.64
CA ARG A 104 35.26 1.82 -15.98
C ARG A 104 36.68 1.90 -16.53
N ARG A 105 37.44 2.96 -16.20
CA ARG A 105 38.84 3.12 -16.60
C ARG A 105 39.76 2.06 -15.96
N ARG A 106 39.50 1.70 -14.71
CA ARG A 106 40.24 0.66 -13.96
C ARG A 106 39.75 -0.75 -14.25
N PHE A 107 38.58 -0.88 -14.83
CA PHE A 107 37.92 -2.17 -15.08
C PHE A 107 38.68 -3.02 -16.10
N ASN A 108 39.13 -4.19 -15.65
CA ASN A 108 39.87 -5.17 -16.45
C ASN A 108 39.00 -6.35 -16.93
N GLY A 109 37.78 -6.49 -16.40
CA GLY A 109 36.85 -7.55 -16.73
C GLY A 109 36.13 -7.36 -18.08
N LYS A 110 35.04 -8.13 -18.26
CA LYS A 110 34.21 -8.12 -19.48
C LYS A 110 32.86 -7.45 -19.24
N ALA A 111 32.52 -6.46 -20.06
CA ALA A 111 31.27 -5.71 -19.96
C ALA A 111 30.28 -6.13 -21.06
N VAL A 112 29.05 -6.48 -20.68
CA VAL A 112 27.96 -6.82 -21.60
C VAL A 112 26.82 -5.84 -21.43
N ALA A 113 26.33 -5.25 -22.53
CA ALA A 113 25.21 -4.31 -22.52
C ALA A 113 24.00 -4.91 -23.24
N VAL A 114 22.82 -4.86 -22.61
CA VAL A 114 21.57 -5.43 -23.12
C VAL A 114 20.55 -4.33 -23.35
N THR A 115 19.97 -4.28 -24.56
CA THR A 115 18.83 -3.42 -24.87
C THR A 115 17.80 -4.13 -25.75
N GLY A 116 16.61 -3.53 -25.86
CA GLY A 116 15.48 -4.10 -26.57
C GLY A 116 14.16 -3.45 -26.18
N THR A 117 13.10 -3.60 -26.98
CA THR A 117 11.74 -3.20 -26.57
C THR A 117 11.23 -4.21 -25.53
N VAL A 118 11.28 -5.50 -25.85
CA VAL A 118 10.95 -6.63 -24.96
C VAL A 118 12.21 -7.49 -24.71
N GLY A 119 12.24 -8.25 -23.61
CA GLY A 119 13.28 -9.26 -23.35
C GLY A 119 14.49 -8.80 -22.51
N LYS A 120 14.79 -7.49 -22.46
CA LYS A 120 15.94 -6.89 -21.74
C LYS A 120 16.24 -7.51 -20.37
N SER A 121 15.29 -7.42 -19.44
CA SER A 121 15.51 -7.84 -18.05
C SER A 121 15.67 -9.35 -17.94
N SER A 122 14.87 -10.14 -18.67
CA SER A 122 15.01 -11.59 -18.69
C SER A 122 16.38 -12.01 -19.23
N THR A 123 16.86 -11.38 -20.31
CA THR A 123 18.20 -11.63 -20.88
C THR A 123 19.32 -11.23 -19.92
N LYS A 124 19.21 -10.05 -19.28
CA LYS A 124 20.16 -9.59 -18.27
C LYS A 124 20.20 -10.53 -17.05
N ASP A 125 19.05 -11.00 -16.57
CA ASP A 125 18.95 -11.91 -15.43
C ASP A 125 19.53 -13.30 -15.75
N MET A 126 19.20 -13.87 -16.92
CA MET A 126 19.79 -15.13 -17.40
C MET A 126 21.31 -15.02 -17.55
N LEU A 127 21.80 -13.95 -18.17
CA LEU A 127 23.23 -13.74 -18.36
C LEU A 127 23.95 -13.55 -17.02
N SER A 128 23.37 -12.81 -16.08
CA SER A 128 23.91 -12.64 -14.73
C SER A 128 24.00 -13.99 -14.00
N ALA A 129 22.96 -14.83 -14.08
CA ALA A 129 22.96 -16.17 -13.48
C ALA A 129 24.05 -17.08 -14.06
N VAL A 130 24.20 -17.09 -15.39
CA VAL A 130 25.23 -17.87 -16.09
C VAL A 130 26.63 -17.40 -15.69
N LEU A 131 26.91 -16.09 -15.77
CA LEU A 131 28.25 -15.52 -15.50
C LEU A 131 28.63 -15.60 -14.02
N SER A 132 27.67 -15.56 -13.10
CA SER A 132 27.92 -15.72 -11.66
C SER A 132 28.48 -17.09 -11.31
N SER A 133 28.34 -18.09 -12.19
CA SER A 133 28.96 -19.41 -12.01
C SER A 133 30.44 -19.45 -12.41
N ALA A 134 30.94 -18.43 -13.10
CA ALA A 134 32.32 -18.35 -13.63
C ALA A 134 33.16 -17.25 -12.97
N GLY A 135 32.54 -16.23 -12.37
CA GLY A 135 33.27 -15.15 -11.71
C GLY A 135 32.36 -14.13 -11.02
N SER A 136 32.97 -13.06 -10.51
CA SER A 136 32.26 -11.95 -9.87
C SER A 136 31.50 -11.11 -10.89
N VAL A 137 30.23 -10.77 -10.60
CA VAL A 137 29.34 -10.04 -11.51
C VAL A 137 28.76 -8.82 -10.82
N VAL A 138 28.88 -7.65 -11.46
CA VAL A 138 28.07 -6.47 -11.15
C VAL A 138 26.99 -6.31 -12.23
N THR A 139 25.72 -6.22 -11.85
CA THR A 139 24.62 -6.09 -12.81
C THR A 139 23.65 -4.96 -12.47
N THR A 140 22.94 -4.44 -13.47
CA THR A 140 21.87 -3.47 -13.27
C THR A 140 20.80 -4.02 -12.32
N GLN A 141 20.57 -3.28 -11.23
CA GLN A 141 19.58 -3.61 -10.21
C GLN A 141 18.24 -2.90 -10.48
N GLY A 142 17.12 -3.59 -10.23
CA GLY A 142 15.79 -3.01 -10.37
C GLY A 142 15.53 -2.46 -11.78
N ASN A 143 14.98 -1.25 -11.85
CA ASN A 143 14.77 -0.50 -13.08
C ASN A 143 15.83 0.60 -13.29
N ASN A 144 17.04 0.45 -12.73
CA ASN A 144 18.16 1.39 -12.90
C ASN A 144 18.80 1.30 -14.30
N ASN A 145 17.98 1.33 -15.35
CA ASN A 145 18.37 1.20 -16.75
C ASN A 145 18.35 2.56 -17.51
N SER A 146 18.07 3.66 -16.80
CA SER A 146 18.19 5.03 -17.29
C SER A 146 19.65 5.50 -17.34
N ARG A 147 19.91 6.73 -17.83
CA ARG A 147 21.26 7.33 -17.83
C ARG A 147 21.91 7.30 -16.44
N THR A 148 21.16 7.71 -15.43
CA THR A 148 21.60 7.72 -14.03
C THR A 148 21.87 6.30 -13.56
N GLY A 149 20.93 5.37 -13.80
CA GLY A 149 21.05 3.99 -13.35
C GLY A 149 22.21 3.22 -14.01
N VAL A 150 22.48 3.47 -15.30
CA VAL A 150 23.66 2.93 -15.99
C VAL A 150 24.95 3.48 -15.37
N SER A 151 24.98 4.78 -15.05
CA SER A 151 26.16 5.40 -14.44
C SER A 151 26.40 4.89 -13.01
N LEU A 152 25.33 4.64 -12.25
CA LEU A 152 25.40 3.94 -10.96
C LEU A 152 25.97 2.53 -11.12
N THR A 153 25.46 1.74 -12.07
CA THR A 153 25.95 0.37 -12.32
C THR A 153 27.44 0.37 -12.67
N LEU A 154 27.91 1.34 -13.47
CA LEU A 154 29.33 1.51 -13.77
C LEU A 154 30.14 1.92 -12.54
N ALA A 155 29.62 2.81 -11.70
CA ALA A 155 30.30 3.23 -10.47
C ALA A 155 30.48 2.04 -9.49
N ARG A 156 29.49 1.15 -9.41
CA ARG A 156 29.58 -0.09 -8.63
C ARG A 156 30.62 -1.07 -9.14
N ALA A 157 31.02 -0.98 -10.41
CA ALA A 157 32.14 -1.76 -10.93
C ALA A 157 33.51 -1.30 -10.40
N GLY A 158 33.56 -0.35 -9.46
CA GLY A 158 34.78 0.10 -8.78
C GLY A 158 35.53 -1.01 -8.04
N VAL A 159 34.83 -2.10 -7.66
CA VAL A 159 35.45 -3.33 -7.11
C VAL A 159 36.16 -4.18 -8.16
N ASN A 160 36.13 -3.75 -9.43
CA ASN A 160 36.78 -4.42 -10.56
C ASN A 160 36.37 -5.90 -10.70
N PRO A 161 35.07 -6.19 -10.92
CA PRO A 161 34.58 -7.56 -11.04
C PRO A 161 35.07 -8.24 -12.34
N ASP A 162 34.86 -9.55 -12.47
CA ASP A 162 35.18 -10.28 -13.69
C ASP A 162 34.22 -9.89 -14.83
N TYR A 163 32.95 -9.63 -14.49
CA TYR A 163 31.90 -9.28 -15.43
C TYR A 163 31.03 -8.10 -14.97
N VAL A 164 30.59 -7.29 -15.94
CA VAL A 164 29.57 -6.24 -15.72
C VAL A 164 28.44 -6.43 -16.73
N VAL A 165 27.20 -6.60 -16.26
CA VAL A 165 26.02 -6.79 -17.12
C VAL A 165 25.05 -5.62 -16.98
N ILE A 166 24.95 -4.78 -18.01
CA ILE A 166 24.21 -3.52 -17.99
C ILE A 166 22.92 -3.64 -18.80
N GLU A 167 21.78 -3.37 -18.18
CA GLU A 167 20.52 -3.16 -18.90
C GLU A 167 20.39 -1.67 -19.26
N ALA A 168 20.20 -1.35 -20.53
CA ALA A 168 20.04 0.02 -21.02
C ALA A 168 18.66 0.21 -21.67
N ALA A 169 17.86 1.13 -21.11
CA ALA A 169 16.62 1.60 -21.72
C ALA A 169 16.88 2.59 -22.85
N ILE A 170 15.89 2.81 -23.71
CA ILE A 170 16.00 3.76 -24.83
C ILE A 170 16.30 5.19 -24.36
N SER A 171 15.81 5.57 -23.17
CA SER A 171 16.09 6.87 -22.54
C SER A 171 17.56 7.07 -22.18
N ALA A 172 18.33 6.00 -22.00
CA ALA A 172 19.78 6.07 -21.80
C ALA A 172 20.54 6.28 -23.13
N LEU A 173 19.93 5.95 -24.28
CA LEU A 173 20.59 5.89 -25.59
C LEU A 173 20.20 7.04 -26.53
N TRP A 174 19.03 7.65 -26.35
CA TRP A 174 18.46 8.62 -27.31
C TRP A 174 19.06 10.04 -27.27
N MET A 175 19.83 10.42 -26.24
CA MET A 175 20.30 11.79 -26.03
C MET A 175 21.22 12.30 -27.17
N ARG A 176 21.07 13.59 -27.52
CA ARG A 176 21.79 14.26 -28.62
C ARG A 176 23.32 14.21 -28.50
N ASN A 177 23.86 14.14 -27.28
CA ASN A 177 25.31 14.08 -27.01
C ASN A 177 25.89 12.66 -26.99
N GLY A 178 25.25 11.69 -27.65
CA GLY A 178 25.82 10.34 -27.89
C GLY A 178 25.37 9.22 -26.93
N GLY A 179 24.43 9.47 -26.01
CA GLY A 179 23.92 8.48 -25.06
C GLY A 179 24.96 7.96 -24.05
N VAL A 180 24.66 6.87 -23.34
CA VAL A 180 25.59 6.25 -22.37
C VAL A 180 26.58 5.25 -22.97
N GLY A 181 26.46 4.87 -24.25
CA GLY A 181 27.28 3.82 -24.87
C GLY A 181 28.80 4.06 -24.71
N LEU A 182 29.26 5.28 -24.99
CA LEU A 182 30.67 5.68 -24.88
C LEU A 182 31.23 5.57 -23.45
N ARG A 183 30.34 5.52 -22.45
CA ARG A 183 30.69 5.32 -21.03
C ARG A 183 30.74 3.84 -20.67
N ILE A 184 29.88 3.00 -21.27
CA ILE A 184 29.84 1.57 -21.00
C ILE A 184 31.09 0.87 -21.57
N LYS A 185 31.50 1.25 -22.79
CA LYS A 185 32.56 0.56 -23.54
C LYS A 185 32.41 -0.97 -23.54
N PRO A 186 31.31 -1.51 -24.06
CA PRO A 186 31.00 -2.93 -23.95
C PRO A 186 31.95 -3.79 -24.77
N HIS A 187 32.16 -5.03 -24.30
CA HIS A 187 32.76 -6.12 -25.07
C HIS A 187 31.72 -6.82 -25.94
N ILE A 188 30.50 -6.92 -25.42
CA ILE A 188 29.36 -7.53 -26.10
C ILE A 188 28.14 -6.62 -25.93
N CYS A 189 27.44 -6.37 -27.01
CA CYS A 189 26.12 -5.76 -27.01
C CYS A 189 25.08 -6.80 -27.40
N ILE A 190 23.93 -6.83 -26.73
CA ILE A 190 22.80 -7.70 -27.07
C ILE A 190 21.59 -6.82 -27.37
N ILE A 191 21.01 -7.00 -28.56
CA ILE A 191 19.81 -6.30 -29.01
C ILE A 191 18.71 -7.35 -29.23
N THR A 192 17.76 -7.42 -28.30
CA THR A 192 16.76 -8.50 -28.25
C THR A 192 15.55 -8.27 -29.15
N GLU A 193 15.05 -7.04 -29.22
CA GLU A 193 13.81 -6.69 -29.92
C GLU A 193 13.74 -5.20 -30.31
N VAL A 194 13.12 -4.90 -31.44
CA VAL A 194 12.74 -3.53 -31.87
C VAL A 194 11.22 -3.53 -32.09
N GLY A 195 10.50 -2.74 -31.30
CA GLY A 195 9.03 -2.75 -31.29
C GLY A 195 8.41 -1.35 -31.42
N ILE A 196 7.22 -1.29 -32.01
CA ILE A 196 6.50 -0.06 -32.38
C ILE A 196 6.00 0.76 -31.19
N THR A 197 5.85 0.14 -30.01
CA THR A 197 5.35 0.79 -28.79
C THR A 197 6.30 1.82 -28.17
N GLN A 198 7.47 2.04 -28.78
CA GLN A 198 8.46 3.04 -28.35
C GLN A 198 8.63 4.21 -29.34
N VAL A 199 7.74 4.30 -30.33
CA VAL A 199 7.60 5.46 -31.22
C VAL A 199 6.92 6.61 -30.45
N ARG A 200 7.59 7.76 -30.31
CA ARG A 200 7.14 8.97 -29.56
C ARG A 200 7.64 10.23 -30.25
N GLU A 201 7.32 11.44 -29.75
CA GLU A 201 7.78 12.73 -30.34
C GLU A 201 9.30 12.80 -30.63
N ASN A 202 10.13 12.18 -29.78
CA ASN A 202 11.60 12.11 -29.93
C ASN A 202 12.11 10.89 -30.73
N ASN A 203 11.25 9.91 -31.04
CA ASN A 203 11.51 8.70 -31.84
C ASN A 203 10.35 8.51 -32.82
N ARG A 204 10.34 9.21 -33.94
CA ARG A 204 9.14 9.37 -34.77
C ARG A 204 8.84 8.14 -35.64
N THR A 205 9.78 7.21 -35.74
CA THR A 205 9.67 6.00 -36.55
C THR A 205 10.26 4.77 -35.84
N LEU A 206 9.87 3.57 -36.31
CA LEU A 206 10.54 2.32 -35.94
C LEU A 206 12.04 2.35 -36.28
N GLN A 207 12.40 3.00 -37.40
CA GLN A 207 13.78 3.21 -37.79
C GLN A 207 14.55 4.08 -36.79
N ASP A 208 13.93 5.11 -36.20
CA ASP A 208 14.56 5.90 -35.13
C ASP A 208 14.80 5.06 -33.89
N THR A 209 13.85 4.19 -33.55
CA THR A 209 13.95 3.26 -32.42
C THR A 209 15.09 2.26 -32.63
N ALA A 210 15.20 1.67 -33.82
CA ALA A 210 16.30 0.79 -34.22
C ALA A 210 17.65 1.51 -34.11
N ARG A 211 17.77 2.72 -34.69
CA ARG A 211 19.00 3.54 -34.62
C ARG A 211 19.39 3.86 -33.17
N HIS A 212 18.43 4.24 -32.33
CA HIS A 212 18.72 4.55 -30.93
C HIS A 212 19.10 3.33 -30.12
N LYS A 213 18.49 2.15 -30.35
CA LYS A 213 18.93 0.92 -29.69
C LYS A 213 20.33 0.50 -30.15
N ALA A 214 20.63 0.61 -31.44
CA ALA A 214 21.96 0.33 -31.97
C ALA A 214 23.07 1.21 -31.36
N ARG A 215 22.74 2.42 -30.85
CA ARG A 215 23.69 3.25 -30.08
C ARG A 215 24.19 2.60 -28.79
N VAL A 216 23.63 1.48 -28.33
CA VAL A 216 24.27 0.70 -27.26
C VAL A 216 25.68 0.23 -27.67
N CYS A 217 25.90 0.01 -28.97
CA CYS A 217 27.19 -0.33 -29.58
C CYS A 217 28.10 0.90 -29.75
N ASN A 218 27.60 2.12 -29.57
CA ASN A 218 28.42 3.32 -29.68
C ASN A 218 29.47 3.32 -28.56
N GLY A 219 30.73 3.06 -28.89
CA GLY A 219 31.82 2.89 -27.92
C GLY A 219 32.18 1.45 -27.60
N ILE A 220 31.63 0.46 -28.32
CA ILE A 220 32.10 -0.94 -28.25
C ILE A 220 33.62 -1.00 -28.42
N ILE A 221 34.27 -1.89 -27.68
CA ILE A 221 35.73 -2.01 -27.78
C ILE A 221 36.15 -2.58 -29.14
N PRO A 222 37.40 -2.34 -29.59
CA PRO A 222 37.92 -2.98 -30.79
C PRO A 222 37.79 -4.51 -30.72
N GLY A 223 37.21 -5.11 -31.77
CA GLY A 223 36.96 -6.56 -31.84
C GLY A 223 35.73 -7.03 -31.04
N GLY A 224 34.99 -6.14 -30.40
CA GLY A 224 33.77 -6.49 -29.66
C GLY A 224 32.61 -6.95 -30.56
N TYR A 225 31.64 -7.63 -29.96
CA TYR A 225 30.54 -8.27 -30.69
C TYR A 225 29.19 -7.60 -30.44
N ALA A 226 28.35 -7.51 -31.47
CA ALA A 226 26.93 -7.20 -31.34
C ALA A 226 26.10 -8.45 -31.68
N ILE A 227 25.40 -8.99 -30.69
CA ILE A 227 24.47 -10.11 -30.84
C ILE A 227 23.08 -9.54 -31.12
N VAL A 228 22.58 -9.75 -32.34
CA VAL A 228 21.36 -9.11 -32.84
C VAL A 228 20.34 -10.16 -33.23
N ASN A 229 19.11 -10.04 -32.72
CA ASN A 229 18.03 -10.94 -33.08
C ASN A 229 17.69 -10.77 -34.58
N ARG A 230 17.88 -11.82 -35.39
CA ARG A 230 17.58 -11.83 -36.83
C ARG A 230 16.08 -11.83 -37.10
N ASP A 231 15.27 -12.25 -36.13
CA ASP A 231 13.82 -12.38 -36.28
C ASP A 231 13.09 -11.01 -36.29
N ILE A 232 13.79 -9.91 -36.01
CA ILE A 232 13.22 -8.55 -36.00
C ILE A 232 13.16 -7.95 -37.41
N ALA A 233 12.11 -7.19 -37.72
CA ALA A 233 11.93 -6.58 -39.04
C ALA A 233 13.04 -5.57 -39.37
N GLU A 234 13.51 -4.82 -38.38
CA GLU A 234 14.54 -3.78 -38.53
C GLU A 234 15.97 -4.33 -38.46
N TYR A 235 16.17 -5.65 -38.58
CA TYR A 235 17.48 -6.29 -38.43
C TYR A 235 18.55 -5.61 -39.28
N GLU A 236 18.28 -5.37 -40.57
CA GLU A 236 19.26 -4.81 -41.50
C GLU A 236 19.76 -3.43 -41.05
N GLN A 237 18.87 -2.61 -40.51
CA GLN A 237 19.24 -1.29 -40.01
C GLN A 237 20.06 -1.39 -38.71
N VAL A 238 19.65 -2.26 -37.78
CA VAL A 238 20.39 -2.48 -36.54
C VAL A 238 21.79 -3.05 -36.84
N HIS A 239 21.88 -3.98 -37.78
CA HIS A 239 23.13 -4.56 -38.26
C HIS A 239 24.05 -3.48 -38.85
N GLN A 240 23.56 -2.69 -39.81
CA GLN A 240 24.34 -1.62 -40.43
C GLN A 240 24.86 -0.60 -39.41
N GLU A 241 24.02 -0.17 -38.46
CA GLU A 241 24.43 0.76 -37.41
C GLU A 241 25.44 0.12 -36.43
N ALA A 242 25.26 -1.14 -36.04
CA ALA A 242 26.21 -1.84 -35.19
C ALA A 242 27.59 -1.98 -35.86
N VAL A 243 27.63 -2.34 -37.15
CA VAL A 243 28.87 -2.38 -37.95
C VAL A 243 29.50 -0.99 -38.04
N ARG A 244 28.70 0.07 -38.23
CA ARG A 244 29.17 1.45 -38.26
C ARG A 244 29.85 1.88 -36.95
N TYR A 245 29.38 1.38 -35.81
CA TYR A 245 30.05 1.59 -34.51
C TYR A 245 31.26 0.68 -34.28
N GLY A 246 31.61 -0.19 -35.24
CA GLY A 246 32.78 -1.06 -35.20
C GLY A 246 32.55 -2.43 -34.55
N ALA A 247 31.29 -2.86 -34.40
CA ALA A 247 30.97 -4.16 -33.83
C ALA A 247 31.06 -5.30 -34.87
N ASN A 248 31.58 -6.45 -34.44
CA ASN A 248 31.41 -7.71 -35.16
C ASN A 248 29.99 -8.23 -34.90
N VAL A 249 29.12 -8.25 -35.90
CA VAL A 249 27.73 -8.65 -35.70
C VAL A 249 27.57 -10.17 -35.79
N ILE A 250 26.86 -10.75 -34.84
CA ILE A 250 26.39 -12.15 -34.87
C ILE A 250 24.88 -12.13 -34.76
N SER A 251 24.22 -12.67 -35.77
CA SER A 251 22.78 -12.78 -35.81
C SER A 251 22.29 -14.12 -35.25
N TYR A 252 21.19 -14.09 -34.51
CA TYR A 252 20.61 -15.29 -33.87
C TYR A 252 19.10 -15.29 -33.99
N GLY A 253 18.46 -16.46 -33.89
CA GLY A 253 17.00 -16.56 -33.87
C GLY A 253 16.48 -17.79 -34.60
N PHE A 254 15.19 -17.79 -34.87
CA PHE A 254 14.52 -18.83 -35.67
C PHE A 254 14.65 -18.59 -37.18
N HIS A 255 15.12 -17.41 -37.59
CA HIS A 255 15.32 -17.08 -38.98
C HIS A 255 16.39 -18.01 -39.61
N PRO A 256 16.12 -18.65 -40.77
CA PRO A 256 17.07 -19.59 -41.40
C PRO A 256 18.41 -18.97 -41.80
N LEU A 257 18.43 -17.65 -42.05
CA LEU A 257 19.64 -16.87 -42.37
C LEU A 257 20.35 -16.28 -41.14
N ALA A 258 19.96 -16.66 -39.92
CA ALA A 258 20.74 -16.28 -38.74
C ALA A 258 22.10 -17.00 -38.77
N ASP A 259 23.15 -16.34 -38.29
CA ASP A 259 24.48 -16.97 -38.12
C ASP A 259 24.42 -18.11 -37.10
N VAL A 260 23.52 -17.99 -36.12
CA VAL A 260 23.22 -19.01 -35.11
C VAL A 260 21.71 -19.31 -35.14
N PRO A 261 21.25 -20.18 -36.05
CA PRO A 261 19.84 -20.53 -36.15
C PRO A 261 19.44 -21.53 -35.06
N VAL A 262 18.21 -21.42 -34.57
CA VAL A 262 17.57 -22.47 -33.76
C VAL A 262 17.24 -23.65 -34.67
N THR A 263 18.01 -24.74 -34.53
CA THR A 263 17.91 -25.95 -35.36
C THR A 263 16.91 -26.96 -34.82
N TRP A 264 16.59 -26.88 -33.52
CA TRP A 264 15.61 -27.73 -32.87
C TRP A 264 14.93 -26.96 -31.73
N PHE A 265 13.61 -27.06 -31.64
CA PHE A 265 12.82 -26.43 -30.58
C PHE A 265 11.61 -27.30 -30.27
N VAL A 266 11.53 -27.77 -29.03
CA VAL A 266 10.35 -28.45 -28.48
C VAL A 266 10.02 -27.74 -27.18
N SER A 267 8.76 -27.39 -26.96
CA SER A 267 8.35 -26.74 -25.72
C SER A 267 7.11 -27.43 -25.17
N ASP A 268 7.14 -27.69 -23.88
CA ASP A 268 6.04 -28.23 -23.07
C ASP A 268 5.65 -27.22 -21.99
N MET A 269 4.71 -27.57 -21.10
CA MET A 269 4.27 -26.69 -20.02
C MET A 269 5.31 -26.44 -18.92
N LYS A 270 6.36 -27.25 -18.87
CA LYS A 270 7.43 -27.21 -17.85
C LYS A 270 8.72 -26.58 -18.38
N GLY A 271 8.84 -26.33 -19.69
CA GLY A 271 10.07 -25.80 -20.27
C GLY A 271 10.14 -25.86 -21.79
N SER A 272 11.34 -25.59 -22.28
CA SER A 272 11.72 -25.55 -23.68
C SER A 272 13.04 -26.27 -23.87
N ASP A 273 13.09 -27.26 -24.75
CA ASP A 273 14.30 -27.89 -25.25
C ASP A 273 14.74 -27.20 -26.54
N ILE A 274 15.98 -26.72 -26.55
CA ILE A 274 16.55 -25.90 -27.63
C ILE A 274 17.81 -26.56 -28.18
N GLY A 275 17.90 -26.62 -29.51
CA GLY A 275 19.11 -26.97 -30.25
C GLY A 275 19.56 -25.80 -31.12
N ILE A 276 20.85 -25.51 -31.10
CA ILE A 276 21.50 -24.52 -31.97
C ILE A 276 22.77 -25.12 -32.57
N CYS A 277 23.24 -24.53 -33.66
CA CYS A 277 24.60 -24.75 -34.16
C CYS A 277 25.40 -23.47 -33.97
N LEU A 278 26.46 -23.52 -33.15
CA LEU A 278 27.32 -22.38 -32.86
C LEU A 278 28.77 -22.79 -33.11
N GLN A 279 29.47 -22.09 -34.02
CA GLN A 279 30.86 -22.40 -34.38
C GLN A 279 31.09 -23.85 -34.84
N GLY A 280 30.10 -24.46 -35.50
CA GLY A 280 30.14 -25.86 -35.96
C GLY A 280 29.83 -26.90 -34.87
N GLU A 281 29.65 -26.47 -33.61
CA GLU A 281 29.23 -27.33 -32.51
C GLU A 281 27.70 -27.38 -32.43
N THR A 282 27.14 -28.59 -32.40
CA THR A 282 25.71 -28.78 -32.12
C THR A 282 25.48 -28.77 -30.61
N ILE A 283 24.84 -27.72 -30.12
CA ILE A 283 24.56 -27.53 -28.69
C ILE A 283 23.07 -27.78 -28.45
N ARG A 284 22.75 -28.64 -27.47
CA ARG A 284 21.38 -28.87 -26.99
C ARG A 284 21.29 -28.60 -25.50
N TYR A 285 20.25 -27.89 -25.08
CA TYR A 285 20.00 -27.60 -23.67
C TYR A 285 18.51 -27.42 -23.41
N ARG A 286 18.13 -27.59 -22.15
CA ARG A 286 16.78 -27.34 -21.68
C ARG A 286 16.73 -26.07 -20.85
N LEU A 287 15.69 -25.29 -21.07
CA LEU A 287 15.29 -24.16 -20.25
C LEU A 287 13.98 -24.55 -19.55
N ASP A 288 13.93 -24.49 -18.22
CA ASP A 288 12.71 -24.80 -17.47
C ASP A 288 11.73 -23.62 -17.42
N GLU A 289 11.65 -22.89 -18.54
CA GLU A 289 10.70 -21.82 -18.81
C GLU A 289 10.09 -22.07 -20.20
N PRO A 290 8.76 -22.18 -20.30
CA PRO A 290 8.10 -22.42 -21.57
C PRO A 290 8.05 -21.15 -22.44
N GLY A 291 8.10 -21.34 -23.76
CA GLY A 291 7.77 -20.28 -24.71
C GLY A 291 8.92 -19.80 -25.60
N LYS A 292 8.55 -19.49 -26.85
CA LYS A 292 9.49 -19.13 -27.93
C LYS A 292 10.34 -17.90 -27.60
N GLY A 293 9.75 -16.85 -27.02
CA GLY A 293 10.48 -15.60 -26.74
C GLY A 293 11.59 -15.74 -25.68
N ILE A 294 11.36 -16.51 -24.62
CA ILE A 294 12.40 -16.74 -23.60
C ILE A 294 13.47 -17.73 -24.11
N ALA A 295 13.07 -18.70 -24.93
CA ALA A 295 14.00 -19.56 -25.65
C ALA A 295 14.92 -18.74 -26.58
N THR A 296 14.37 -17.81 -27.38
CA THR A 296 15.16 -16.88 -28.21
C THR A 296 16.15 -16.07 -27.36
N ASN A 297 15.72 -15.51 -26.22
CA ASN A 297 16.61 -14.78 -25.31
C ASN A 297 17.73 -15.67 -24.74
N SER A 298 17.45 -16.94 -24.45
CA SER A 298 18.45 -17.89 -23.94
C SER A 298 19.54 -18.21 -24.98
N VAL A 299 19.21 -18.19 -26.28
CA VAL A 299 20.20 -18.33 -27.37
C VAL A 299 21.17 -17.15 -27.36
N ALA A 300 20.69 -15.91 -27.20
CA ALA A 300 21.56 -14.74 -27.09
C ALA A 300 22.53 -14.86 -25.90
N VAL A 301 22.05 -15.38 -24.77
CA VAL A 301 22.86 -15.62 -23.57
C VAL A 301 23.89 -16.72 -23.81
N MET A 302 23.52 -17.81 -24.49
CA MET A 302 24.44 -18.88 -24.87
C MET A 302 25.58 -18.36 -25.75
N ILE A 303 25.27 -17.57 -26.78
CA ILE A 303 26.30 -16.97 -27.66
C ILE A 303 27.20 -16.04 -26.86
N ALA A 304 26.62 -15.14 -26.04
CA ALA A 304 27.41 -14.19 -25.25
C ALA A 304 28.35 -14.90 -24.27
N ALA A 305 27.87 -15.94 -23.57
CA ALA A 305 28.67 -16.68 -22.61
C ALA A 305 29.78 -17.53 -23.29
N ARG A 306 29.51 -18.12 -24.46
CA ARG A 306 30.54 -18.82 -25.26
C ARG A 306 31.63 -17.86 -25.74
N LEU A 307 31.27 -16.66 -26.21
CA LEU A 307 32.24 -15.62 -26.59
C LEU A 307 33.10 -15.15 -25.41
N LEU A 308 32.58 -15.27 -24.19
CA LEU A 308 33.31 -14.98 -22.95
C LEU A 308 34.12 -16.17 -22.43
N GLY A 309 34.13 -17.30 -23.15
CA GLY A 309 34.96 -18.47 -22.88
C GLY A 309 34.35 -19.51 -21.94
N LEU A 310 33.05 -19.44 -21.64
CA LEU A 310 32.38 -20.47 -20.83
C LEU A 310 32.04 -21.69 -21.70
N GLU A 311 31.99 -22.88 -21.10
CA GLU A 311 31.65 -24.12 -21.80
C GLU A 311 30.13 -24.32 -21.94
N ALA A 312 29.69 -24.88 -23.08
CA ALA A 312 28.28 -25.02 -23.43
C ALA A 312 27.49 -25.81 -22.36
N ALA A 313 28.09 -26.87 -21.81
CA ALA A 313 27.48 -27.68 -20.76
C ALA A 313 27.26 -26.88 -19.46
N GLN A 314 28.21 -26.01 -19.08
CA GLN A 314 28.09 -25.16 -17.90
C GLN A 314 26.96 -24.14 -18.07
N ILE A 315 26.88 -23.52 -19.25
CA ILE A 315 25.84 -22.55 -19.59
C ILE A 315 24.47 -23.23 -19.57
N GLY A 316 24.33 -24.39 -20.23
CA GLY A 316 23.09 -25.16 -20.29
C GLY A 316 22.57 -25.54 -18.90
N LYS A 317 23.45 -25.94 -17.97
CA LYS A 317 23.08 -26.24 -16.59
C LYS A 317 22.49 -25.03 -15.84
N GLN A 318 23.09 -23.85 -16.01
CA GLN A 318 22.58 -22.63 -15.37
C GLN A 318 21.27 -22.16 -15.99
N LEU A 319 21.12 -22.27 -17.31
CA LEU A 319 19.86 -21.98 -18.00
C LEU A 319 18.73 -22.93 -17.55
N ALA A 320 19.00 -24.22 -17.36
CA ALA A 320 18.02 -25.16 -16.83
C ALA A 320 17.54 -24.80 -15.41
N ALA A 321 18.45 -24.32 -14.56
CA ALA A 321 18.13 -23.90 -13.18
C ALA A 321 17.49 -22.50 -13.10
N PHE A 322 17.50 -21.72 -14.18
CA PHE A 322 16.95 -20.37 -14.18
C PHE A 322 15.43 -20.40 -13.99
N ARG A 323 14.92 -19.48 -13.18
CA ARG A 323 13.48 -19.22 -13.01
C ARG A 323 13.22 -17.73 -13.02
N ASN A 324 12.17 -17.29 -13.72
CA ASN A 324 11.84 -15.88 -13.82
C ASN A 324 11.07 -15.39 -12.58
N HIS A 325 11.76 -14.86 -11.59
CA HIS A 325 11.20 -14.57 -10.26
C HIS A 325 10.26 -13.34 -10.14
N ARG A 326 9.50 -12.95 -11.18
CA ARG A 326 8.54 -11.83 -11.09
C ARG A 326 7.31 -12.02 -11.99
N ARG A 327 6.13 -12.29 -11.40
CA ARG A 327 4.75 -12.12 -11.94
C ARG A 327 4.59 -12.31 -13.46
N LYS A 328 5.23 -13.32 -14.03
CA LYS A 328 5.17 -13.64 -15.45
C LYS A 328 4.69 -15.08 -15.56
N MET A 329 3.48 -15.27 -16.07
CA MET A 329 2.89 -16.59 -16.33
C MET A 329 2.83 -17.54 -15.11
N GLN A 330 2.57 -17.00 -13.91
CA GLN A 330 2.49 -17.80 -12.69
C GLN A 330 1.16 -18.55 -12.61
N ILE A 331 1.21 -19.88 -12.46
CA ILE A 331 0.01 -20.72 -12.32
C ILE A 331 -0.28 -20.98 -10.83
N SER A 332 -1.53 -20.82 -10.42
CA SER A 332 -2.01 -21.14 -9.06
C SER A 332 -3.44 -21.69 -9.07
N SER A 333 -3.89 -22.25 -7.95
CA SER A 333 -5.28 -22.66 -7.76
C SER A 333 -6.03 -21.60 -6.95
N LEU A 334 -7.21 -21.22 -7.43
CA LEU A 334 -8.10 -20.27 -6.77
C LEU A 334 -9.41 -20.98 -6.36
N PRO A 335 -9.73 -21.09 -5.06
CA PRO A 335 -11.02 -21.63 -4.63
C PRO A 335 -12.16 -20.71 -5.09
N VAL A 336 -13.32 -21.27 -5.44
CA VAL A 336 -14.49 -20.46 -5.84
C VAL A 336 -15.59 -20.49 -4.78
N PRO A 337 -16.42 -19.44 -4.66
CA PRO A 337 -17.41 -19.33 -3.57
C PRO A 337 -18.49 -20.44 -3.57
N ALA A 338 -18.74 -21.05 -4.73
CA ALA A 338 -19.73 -22.13 -4.90
C ALA A 338 -19.18 -23.55 -4.57
N GLY A 339 -17.90 -23.67 -4.17
CA GLY A 339 -17.18 -24.95 -4.01
C GLY A 339 -16.34 -25.32 -5.23
N GLY A 340 -15.23 -26.03 -5.01
CA GLY A 340 -14.25 -26.37 -6.06
C GLY A 340 -13.15 -25.32 -6.27
N SER A 341 -12.37 -25.43 -7.35
CA SER A 341 -11.29 -24.50 -7.68
C SER A 341 -11.13 -24.25 -9.18
N VAL A 342 -10.49 -23.14 -9.53
CA VAL A 342 -10.08 -22.79 -10.90
C VAL A 342 -8.57 -22.71 -11.01
N THR A 343 -8.04 -22.86 -12.23
CA THR A 343 -6.64 -22.59 -12.53
C THR A 343 -6.47 -21.11 -12.86
N LEU A 344 -5.68 -20.38 -12.08
CA LEU A 344 -5.36 -18.97 -12.30
C LEU A 344 -3.96 -18.83 -12.92
N ILE A 345 -3.85 -18.14 -14.05
CA ILE A 345 -2.60 -17.80 -14.75
C ILE A 345 -2.37 -16.28 -14.59
N ASP A 346 -1.42 -15.89 -13.75
CA ASP A 346 -1.05 -14.49 -13.49
C ASP A 346 0.14 -14.06 -14.37
N ASP A 347 -0.13 -13.19 -15.35
CA ASP A 347 0.85 -12.50 -16.18
C ASP A 347 0.68 -10.96 -16.11
N SER A 348 0.29 -10.46 -14.94
CA SER A 348 -0.07 -9.05 -14.70
C SER A 348 1.12 -8.08 -14.49
N TYR A 349 2.35 -8.46 -14.83
CA TYR A 349 3.53 -7.60 -14.61
C TYR A 349 3.63 -6.41 -15.56
N SER A 350 3.32 -6.62 -16.85
CA SER A 350 3.39 -5.62 -17.92
C SER A 350 2.62 -6.12 -19.14
N ALA A 351 2.16 -5.23 -20.01
CA ALA A 351 1.52 -5.62 -21.27
C ALA A 351 2.08 -4.87 -22.48
N GLU A 352 2.36 -5.64 -23.53
CA GLU A 352 2.74 -5.24 -24.88
C GLU A 352 1.97 -6.14 -25.87
N TYR A 353 1.71 -5.69 -27.10
CA TYR A 353 0.87 -6.42 -28.07
C TYR A 353 1.30 -7.89 -28.26
N LEU A 354 2.58 -8.13 -28.61
CA LEU A 354 3.10 -9.50 -28.78
C LEU A 354 3.06 -10.32 -27.47
N SER A 355 3.16 -9.66 -26.31
CA SER A 355 3.05 -10.37 -25.01
C SER A 355 1.62 -10.82 -24.71
N MET A 356 0.61 -10.09 -25.17
CA MET A 356 -0.80 -10.50 -25.05
C MET A 356 -1.04 -11.77 -25.87
N LEU A 357 -0.56 -11.79 -27.12
CA LEU A 357 -0.73 -12.94 -28.01
C LEU A 357 -0.10 -14.21 -27.44
N ASN A 358 1.11 -14.09 -26.89
CA ASN A 358 1.80 -15.21 -26.26
C ASN A 358 1.04 -15.73 -25.01
N ALA A 359 0.46 -14.83 -24.22
CA ALA A 359 -0.35 -15.21 -23.06
C ALA A 359 -1.64 -15.93 -23.47
N PHE A 360 -2.27 -15.52 -24.58
CA PHE A 360 -3.44 -16.19 -25.14
C PHE A 360 -3.11 -17.62 -25.60
N ASP A 361 -2.05 -17.80 -26.39
CA ASP A 361 -1.59 -19.12 -26.85
C ASP A 361 -1.26 -20.06 -25.66
N PHE A 362 -0.60 -19.54 -24.62
CA PHE A 362 -0.31 -20.33 -23.44
C PHE A 362 -1.56 -20.77 -22.67
N ALA A 363 -2.52 -19.86 -22.48
CA ALA A 363 -3.79 -20.21 -21.85
C ALA A 363 -4.55 -21.27 -22.68
N ALA A 364 -4.51 -21.16 -24.01
CA ALA A 364 -5.09 -22.15 -24.93
C ALA A 364 -4.54 -23.56 -24.69
N ARG A 365 -3.22 -23.69 -24.59
CA ARG A 365 -2.54 -24.97 -24.34
C ARG A 365 -2.92 -25.56 -22.98
N GLN A 366 -3.07 -24.73 -21.97
CA GLN A 366 -3.53 -25.16 -20.65
C GLN A 366 -4.95 -25.73 -20.68
N ALA A 367 -5.84 -25.10 -21.45
CA ALA A 367 -7.21 -25.62 -21.63
C ALA A 367 -7.24 -26.92 -22.42
N ALA A 368 -6.39 -27.05 -23.45
CA ALA A 368 -6.28 -28.28 -24.22
C ALA A 368 -5.78 -29.48 -23.37
N GLU A 369 -4.86 -29.24 -22.43
CA GLU A 369 -4.31 -30.30 -21.57
C GLU A 369 -5.23 -30.67 -20.40
N LYS A 370 -5.76 -29.68 -19.68
CA LYS A 370 -6.52 -29.92 -18.43
C LYS A 370 -8.02 -30.07 -18.63
N GLY A 371 -8.55 -29.60 -19.76
CA GLY A 371 -9.97 -29.33 -19.91
C GLY A 371 -10.41 -28.11 -19.07
N GLY A 372 -11.46 -27.41 -19.51
CA GLY A 372 -11.99 -26.24 -18.80
C GLY A 372 -12.32 -25.07 -19.72
N ARG A 373 -13.16 -24.13 -19.26
CA ARG A 373 -13.47 -22.92 -20.03
C ARG A 373 -12.37 -21.89 -19.83
N LEU A 374 -11.98 -21.23 -20.91
CA LEU A 374 -11.02 -20.13 -20.86
C LEU A 374 -11.71 -18.82 -20.50
N ILE A 375 -11.24 -18.14 -19.46
CA ILE A 375 -11.72 -16.85 -19.01
C ILE A 375 -10.56 -15.86 -19.09
N ALA A 376 -10.73 -14.76 -19.83
CA ALA A 376 -9.73 -13.70 -19.95
C ALA A 376 -10.08 -12.54 -19.03
N VAL A 377 -9.08 -12.05 -18.28
CA VAL A 377 -9.14 -10.88 -17.43
C VAL A 377 -7.99 -9.97 -17.86
N LEU A 378 -8.28 -9.00 -18.73
CA LEU A 378 -7.28 -8.25 -19.48
C LEU A 378 -7.22 -6.77 -19.06
N ALA A 379 -6.05 -6.16 -19.07
CA ALA A 379 -5.91 -4.70 -18.93
C ALA A 379 -5.15 -4.07 -20.09
N ARG A 380 -5.14 -2.73 -20.09
CA ARG A 380 -4.50 -1.91 -21.11
C ARG A 380 -3.03 -2.27 -21.37
N ILE A 381 -2.64 -2.07 -22.62
CA ILE A 381 -1.25 -1.88 -23.05
C ILE A 381 -0.97 -0.37 -22.94
N ILE A 382 0.04 0.00 -22.17
CA ILE A 382 0.41 1.42 -21.96
C ILE A 382 1.35 1.92 -23.06
N ASN A 383 1.62 3.23 -23.07
CA ASN A 383 2.57 3.89 -23.97
C ASN A 383 2.20 3.88 -25.47
N LEU A 384 0.93 3.63 -25.80
CA LEU A 384 0.45 3.58 -27.18
C LEU A 384 0.02 4.94 -27.74
N ASN A 385 -0.27 5.94 -26.90
CA ASN A 385 -0.72 7.27 -27.31
C ASN A 385 -1.88 7.19 -28.35
N ASP A 386 -1.71 7.83 -29.51
CA ASP A 386 -2.66 7.85 -30.64
C ASP A 386 -2.91 6.47 -31.28
N LYS A 387 -2.02 5.50 -31.03
CA LYS A 387 -2.16 4.10 -31.50
C LYS A 387 -2.97 3.20 -30.55
N ALA A 388 -3.44 3.73 -29.42
CA ALA A 388 -4.16 2.94 -28.41
C ALA A 388 -5.39 2.23 -29.00
N GLU A 389 -6.19 2.91 -29.82
CA GLU A 389 -7.39 2.30 -30.42
C GLU A 389 -7.04 1.15 -31.37
N GLU A 390 -6.17 1.41 -32.35
CA GLU A 390 -5.75 0.43 -33.35
C GLU A 390 -5.21 -0.85 -32.72
N VAL A 391 -4.34 -0.71 -31.72
CA VAL A 391 -3.66 -1.85 -31.07
C VAL A 391 -4.60 -2.63 -30.14
N HIS A 392 -5.51 -1.97 -29.41
CA HIS A 392 -6.46 -2.70 -28.57
C HIS A 392 -7.53 -3.40 -29.41
N ARG A 393 -8.00 -2.80 -30.52
CA ARG A 393 -8.93 -3.47 -31.45
C ARG A 393 -8.30 -4.72 -32.08
N SER A 394 -7.02 -4.68 -32.44
CA SER A 394 -6.34 -5.81 -33.09
C SER A 394 -6.10 -7.02 -32.18
N LEU A 395 -6.44 -6.94 -30.88
CA LEU A 395 -6.43 -8.10 -29.97
C LEU A 395 -7.63 -9.03 -30.14
N ALA A 396 -8.74 -8.57 -30.75
CA ALA A 396 -9.98 -9.33 -30.80
C ALA A 396 -9.87 -10.62 -31.61
N GLU A 397 -9.32 -10.56 -32.82
CA GLU A 397 -9.21 -11.73 -33.70
C GLU A 397 -8.36 -12.85 -33.06
N PRO A 398 -7.13 -12.58 -32.57
CA PRO A 398 -6.34 -13.60 -31.88
C PRO A 398 -7.00 -14.16 -30.61
N LEU A 399 -7.66 -13.30 -29.84
CA LEU A 399 -8.37 -13.70 -28.63
C LEU A 399 -9.53 -14.65 -28.95
N LEU A 400 -10.32 -14.35 -29.99
CA LEU A 400 -11.45 -15.17 -30.41
C LEU A 400 -10.99 -16.50 -31.03
N ALA A 401 -9.89 -16.48 -31.80
CA ALA A 401 -9.30 -17.68 -32.39
C ALA A 401 -8.87 -18.71 -31.33
N VAL A 402 -8.39 -18.24 -30.17
CA VAL A 402 -8.03 -19.10 -29.02
C VAL A 402 -9.26 -19.70 -28.31
N GLY A 403 -10.44 -19.09 -28.46
CA GLY A 403 -11.69 -19.64 -27.92
C GLY A 403 -12.02 -19.23 -26.49
N PHE A 404 -11.54 -18.08 -26.00
CA PHE A 404 -11.95 -17.53 -24.70
C PHE A 404 -13.48 -17.48 -24.58
N HIS A 405 -14.01 -18.08 -23.52
CA HIS A 405 -15.44 -18.19 -23.22
C HIS A 405 -16.02 -16.85 -22.80
N GLN A 406 -15.34 -16.15 -21.90
CA GLN A 406 -15.68 -14.81 -21.45
C GLN A 406 -14.43 -13.96 -21.31
N VAL A 407 -14.57 -12.67 -21.60
CA VAL A 407 -13.49 -11.68 -21.58
C VAL A 407 -13.92 -10.47 -20.76
N PHE A 408 -13.27 -10.30 -19.62
CA PHE A 408 -13.40 -9.13 -18.76
C PHE A 408 -12.23 -8.22 -19.05
N VAL A 409 -12.50 -6.94 -19.31
CA VAL A 409 -11.44 -6.00 -19.69
C VAL A 409 -11.40 -4.78 -18.77
N HIS A 410 -10.20 -4.28 -18.50
CA HIS A 410 -9.93 -3.27 -17.49
C HIS A 410 -9.12 -2.08 -18.03
N GLY A 411 -9.61 -0.86 -17.82
CA GLY A 411 -8.94 0.38 -18.22
C GLY A 411 -9.56 1.04 -19.45
N GLU A 412 -9.37 2.35 -19.61
CA GLU A 412 -10.07 3.19 -20.60
C GLU A 412 -9.86 2.71 -22.04
N GLU A 413 -8.62 2.37 -22.36
CA GLU A 413 -8.19 1.94 -23.69
C GLU A 413 -8.76 0.55 -24.06
N MET A 414 -9.16 -0.25 -23.07
CA MET A 414 -9.75 -1.57 -23.33
C MET A 414 -11.18 -1.52 -23.85
N ARG A 415 -11.86 -0.35 -23.82
CA ARG A 415 -13.17 -0.17 -24.44
C ARG A 415 -13.17 -0.55 -25.91
N TYR A 416 -12.07 -0.26 -26.61
CA TYR A 416 -11.91 -0.51 -28.04
C TYR A 416 -11.93 -2.01 -28.35
N LEU A 417 -11.38 -2.84 -27.47
CA LEU A 417 -11.48 -4.28 -27.55
C LEU A 417 -12.91 -4.75 -27.19
N HIS A 418 -13.47 -4.22 -26.10
CA HIS A 418 -14.80 -4.62 -25.63
C HIS A 418 -15.90 -4.40 -26.68
N GLU A 419 -15.90 -3.25 -27.37
CA GLU A 419 -16.89 -2.86 -28.38
C GLU A 419 -17.00 -3.82 -29.56
N ILE A 420 -15.91 -4.52 -29.90
CA ILE A 420 -15.86 -5.43 -31.07
C ILE A 420 -15.98 -6.90 -30.67
N LEU A 421 -15.94 -7.22 -29.38
CA LEU A 421 -16.17 -8.58 -28.92
C LEU A 421 -17.65 -8.95 -29.11
N PRO A 422 -17.96 -10.18 -29.58
CA PRO A 422 -19.33 -10.65 -29.64
C PRO A 422 -20.00 -10.56 -28.25
N PRO A 423 -21.28 -10.17 -28.14
CA PRO A 423 -21.97 -10.01 -26.85
C PRO A 423 -21.89 -11.25 -25.95
N ALA A 424 -21.89 -12.46 -26.53
CA ALA A 424 -21.77 -13.71 -25.81
C ALA A 424 -20.39 -13.94 -25.15
N ARG A 425 -19.35 -13.24 -25.62
CA ARG A 425 -17.96 -13.35 -25.13
C ARG A 425 -17.56 -12.17 -24.25
N ALA A 426 -18.29 -11.05 -24.29
CA ALA A 426 -18.02 -9.86 -23.49
C ALA A 426 -18.50 -10.05 -22.03
N GLY A 427 -17.56 -10.23 -21.11
CA GLY A 427 -17.81 -10.32 -19.66
C GLY A 427 -17.92 -8.96 -18.96
N GLY A 428 -17.57 -7.88 -19.67
CA GLY A 428 -17.73 -6.50 -19.25
C GLY A 428 -16.45 -5.67 -19.40
N HIS A 429 -16.62 -4.35 -19.47
CA HIS A 429 -15.56 -3.35 -19.42
C HIS A 429 -15.60 -2.64 -18.08
N PHE A 430 -14.47 -2.64 -17.37
CA PHE A 430 -14.35 -2.16 -16.00
C PHE A 430 -13.26 -1.09 -15.91
N MET A 431 -13.49 -0.13 -15.02
CA MET A 431 -12.50 0.88 -14.65
C MET A 431 -11.94 0.68 -13.24
N GLN A 432 -12.46 -0.34 -12.53
CA GLN A 432 -12.07 -0.70 -11.17
C GLN A 432 -11.87 -2.21 -11.06
N ALA A 433 -10.75 -2.61 -10.47
CA ALA A 433 -10.36 -4.00 -10.28
C ALA A 433 -11.36 -4.74 -9.38
N GLY A 434 -11.87 -4.11 -8.31
CA GLY A 434 -12.85 -4.72 -7.41
C GLY A 434 -14.16 -5.12 -8.12
N ALA A 435 -14.71 -4.22 -8.94
CA ALA A 435 -15.94 -4.47 -9.69
C ALA A 435 -15.75 -5.56 -10.75
N MET A 436 -14.60 -5.55 -11.44
CA MET A 436 -14.24 -6.61 -12.37
C MET A 436 -14.16 -7.95 -11.66
N VAL A 437 -13.50 -8.01 -10.50
CA VAL A 437 -13.35 -9.23 -9.70
C VAL A 437 -14.70 -9.77 -9.23
N GLU A 438 -15.61 -8.92 -8.76
CA GLU A 438 -16.97 -9.36 -8.41
C GLU A 438 -17.70 -9.99 -9.60
N SER A 439 -17.57 -9.42 -10.80
CA SER A 439 -18.19 -9.94 -12.03
C SER A 439 -17.55 -11.26 -12.49
N VAL A 440 -16.21 -11.31 -12.44
CA VAL A 440 -15.43 -12.53 -12.73
C VAL A 440 -15.87 -13.65 -11.81
N LEU A 441 -15.87 -13.42 -10.48
CA LEU A 441 -16.23 -14.44 -9.48
C LEU A 441 -17.65 -14.99 -9.64
N LYS A 442 -18.62 -14.18 -10.11
CA LYS A 442 -19.98 -14.65 -10.44
C LYS A 442 -20.03 -15.56 -11.66
N THR A 443 -19.03 -15.47 -12.54
CA THR A 443 -18.95 -16.21 -13.81
C THR A 443 -18.17 -17.51 -13.68
N LEU A 444 -17.20 -17.54 -12.75
CA LEU A 444 -16.33 -18.68 -12.54
C LEU A 444 -17.11 -19.93 -12.14
N ARG A 445 -16.68 -21.06 -12.71
CA ARG A 445 -17.13 -22.41 -12.37
C ARG A 445 -15.91 -23.27 -12.08
N GLU A 446 -16.10 -24.35 -11.33
CA GLU A 446 -15.06 -25.34 -11.10
C GLU A 446 -14.41 -25.80 -12.42
N GLY A 447 -13.09 -25.88 -12.43
CA GLY A 447 -12.31 -26.30 -13.60
C GLY A 447 -12.05 -25.22 -14.65
N ASP A 448 -12.54 -23.99 -14.48
CA ASP A 448 -12.19 -22.89 -15.40
C ASP A 448 -10.67 -22.57 -15.36
N ILE A 449 -10.19 -21.99 -16.45
CA ILE A 449 -8.82 -21.48 -16.60
C ILE A 449 -8.88 -19.98 -16.81
N VAL A 450 -8.38 -19.22 -15.85
CA VAL A 450 -8.48 -17.76 -15.78
C VAL A 450 -7.11 -17.15 -16.10
N LEU A 451 -7.00 -16.41 -17.20
CA LEU A 451 -5.81 -15.64 -17.56
C LEU A 451 -5.95 -14.20 -17.09
N VAL A 452 -5.04 -13.73 -16.23
CA VAL A 452 -4.94 -12.32 -15.82
C VAL A 452 -3.73 -11.69 -16.51
N LYS A 453 -3.95 -10.70 -17.38
CA LYS A 453 -2.88 -10.12 -18.22
C LYS A 453 -3.10 -8.63 -18.47
N GLY A 454 -2.11 -7.80 -18.19
CA GLY A 454 -2.26 -6.35 -18.33
C GLY A 454 -1.08 -5.58 -17.74
N ASP A 455 -0.96 -4.30 -18.08
CA ASP A 455 0.03 -3.43 -17.44
C ASP A 455 -0.57 -2.76 -16.18
N PRO A 456 0.03 -2.96 -14.99
CA PRO A 456 -0.49 -2.40 -13.74
C PRO A 456 -0.04 -0.95 -13.50
N TYR A 457 0.81 -0.37 -14.36
CA TYR A 457 1.32 0.99 -14.17
C TYR A 457 0.17 2.01 -14.15
N GLU A 458 0.11 2.79 -13.06
CA GLU A 458 -0.95 3.77 -12.79
C GLU A 458 -2.38 3.18 -12.90
N SER A 459 -2.53 1.89 -12.56
CA SER A 459 -3.82 1.18 -12.54
C SER A 459 -3.93 0.33 -11.27
N ASP A 460 -5.15 0.18 -10.76
CA ASP A 460 -5.53 -0.77 -9.71
C ASP A 460 -5.61 -2.22 -10.21
N PHE A 461 -5.43 -2.47 -11.51
CA PHE A 461 -5.37 -3.82 -12.08
C PHE A 461 -4.33 -4.72 -11.41
N GLY A 462 -3.25 -4.13 -10.85
CA GLY A 462 -2.25 -4.86 -10.07
C GLY A 462 -2.79 -5.55 -8.81
N GLU A 463 -3.99 -5.19 -8.34
CA GLU A 463 -4.66 -5.77 -7.18
C GLU A 463 -5.61 -6.93 -7.54
N VAL A 464 -5.93 -7.16 -8.82
CA VAL A 464 -6.95 -8.13 -9.26
C VAL A 464 -6.73 -9.53 -8.72
N VAL A 465 -5.49 -10.03 -8.80
CA VAL A 465 -5.13 -11.37 -8.30
C VAL A 465 -5.29 -11.45 -6.78
N LYS A 466 -4.90 -10.40 -6.05
CA LYS A 466 -5.07 -10.33 -4.60
C LYS A 466 -6.56 -10.30 -4.21
N LEU A 467 -7.36 -9.49 -4.89
CA LEU A 467 -8.80 -9.37 -4.65
C LEU A 467 -9.55 -10.68 -4.94
N LEU A 468 -9.20 -11.39 -6.02
CA LEU A 468 -9.73 -12.73 -6.30
C LEU A 468 -9.48 -13.68 -5.11
N HIS A 469 -8.28 -13.66 -4.53
CA HIS A 469 -7.97 -14.47 -3.35
C HIS A 469 -8.67 -14.01 -2.07
N GLU A 470 -8.78 -12.70 -1.83
CA GLU A 470 -9.42 -12.17 -0.61
C GLU A 470 -10.93 -12.43 -0.58
N GLN A 471 -11.61 -12.23 -1.71
CA GLN A 471 -13.07 -12.35 -1.79
C GLN A 471 -13.56 -13.80 -1.84
N THR A 472 -12.71 -14.74 -2.27
CA THR A 472 -12.99 -16.18 -2.19
C THR A 472 -12.76 -16.76 -0.79
N GLN A 473 -12.24 -15.95 0.14
CA GLN A 473 -11.90 -16.34 1.53
C GLN A 473 -12.77 -15.69 2.62
N ALA A 474 -13.86 -14.97 2.29
CA ALA A 474 -14.54 -14.12 3.28
C ALA A 474 -15.12 -14.90 4.50
N PRO A 475 -14.97 -14.38 5.75
CA PRO A 475 -15.11 -15.15 6.98
C PRO A 475 -16.54 -15.17 7.57
N ARG A 476 -16.82 -16.16 8.44
CA ARG A 476 -18.00 -16.24 9.34
C ARG A 476 -18.08 -15.03 10.31
N PRO A 477 -19.27 -14.62 10.78
CA PRO A 477 -19.40 -13.61 11.83
C PRO A 477 -18.99 -14.20 13.18
N VAL A 478 -18.05 -13.58 13.90
CA VAL A 478 -17.69 -13.98 15.28
C VAL A 478 -17.33 -12.77 16.16
N GLN A 479 -17.78 -12.88 17.42
CA GLN A 479 -17.54 -12.20 18.71
C GLN A 479 -16.53 -11.03 18.84
N SER A 480 -16.77 -10.20 19.85
CA SER A 480 -15.82 -9.22 20.43
C SER A 480 -14.44 -9.82 20.71
N CYS A 481 -13.40 -8.99 20.75
CA CYS A 481 -12.04 -9.45 21.06
C CYS A 481 -11.97 -10.20 22.40
N ALA A 482 -11.20 -11.28 22.46
CA ALA A 482 -10.77 -11.90 23.71
C ALA A 482 -9.67 -11.05 24.34
N THR A 483 -9.74 -10.85 25.66
CA THR A 483 -8.83 -9.98 26.42
C THR A 483 -8.45 -10.57 27.77
N LEU A 484 -7.20 -10.39 28.17
CA LEU A 484 -6.66 -10.89 29.43
C LEU A 484 -5.60 -9.92 29.97
N LEU A 485 -5.72 -9.48 31.22
CA LEU A 485 -4.76 -8.60 31.90
C LEU A 485 -4.25 -9.31 33.16
N VAL A 486 -2.94 -9.45 33.28
CA VAL A 486 -2.29 -10.20 34.36
C VAL A 486 -1.17 -9.38 34.98
N ASN A 487 -1.14 -9.30 36.30
CA ASN A 487 0.00 -8.79 37.05
C ASN A 487 1.05 -9.90 37.14
N LEU A 488 2.13 -9.80 36.37
CA LEU A 488 3.20 -10.81 36.37
C LEU A 488 3.97 -10.85 37.70
N SER A 489 3.92 -9.77 38.49
CA SER A 489 4.59 -9.71 39.80
C SER A 489 3.82 -10.45 40.91
N THR A 490 2.48 -10.42 40.88
CA THR A 490 1.63 -11.04 41.93
C THR A 490 0.89 -12.29 41.45
N GLY A 491 0.69 -12.45 40.14
CA GLY A 491 -0.15 -13.48 39.53
C GLY A 491 -1.64 -13.12 39.45
N GLU A 492 -2.04 -11.93 39.92
CA GLU A 492 -3.42 -11.45 39.86
C GLU A 492 -3.89 -11.25 38.41
N THR A 493 -5.17 -11.57 38.12
CA THR A 493 -5.76 -11.47 36.78
C THR A 493 -7.05 -10.63 36.83
N PRO A 494 -6.96 -9.29 36.87
CA PRO A 494 -8.14 -8.42 37.04
C PRO A 494 -9.09 -8.41 35.84
N VAL A 495 -8.64 -8.79 34.63
CA VAL A 495 -9.49 -8.85 33.44
C VAL A 495 -9.29 -10.19 32.76
N ALA A 496 -10.38 -10.92 32.54
CA ALA A 496 -10.44 -12.14 31.74
C ALA A 496 -11.78 -12.15 30.99
N ARG A 497 -11.73 -12.07 29.66
CA ARG A 497 -12.92 -12.13 28.79
C ARG A 497 -12.62 -13.01 27.58
N HIS A 498 -13.44 -14.03 27.37
CA HIS A 498 -13.26 -14.97 26.25
C HIS A 498 -11.85 -15.58 26.20
N GLU A 499 -11.15 -15.61 27.34
CA GLU A 499 -9.75 -16.02 27.43
C GLU A 499 -9.56 -17.51 27.16
N GLU A 500 -10.63 -18.29 27.35
CA GLU A 500 -10.72 -19.71 27.08
C GLU A 500 -11.24 -20.03 25.66
N ASP A 501 -11.71 -19.02 24.92
CA ASP A 501 -12.21 -19.23 23.56
C ASP A 501 -11.07 -19.70 22.66
N THR A 502 -11.37 -20.68 21.82
CA THR A 502 -10.39 -21.26 20.91
C THR A 502 -10.03 -20.25 19.83
N LEU A 503 -8.74 -19.93 19.73
CA LEU A 503 -8.20 -19.01 18.73
C LEU A 503 -7.18 -19.70 17.82
N THR A 504 -7.04 -19.12 16.63
CA THR A 504 -6.11 -19.60 15.62
C THR A 504 -4.67 -19.18 15.98
N PRO A 505 -3.74 -20.12 16.25
CA PRO A 505 -2.44 -19.83 16.85
C PRO A 505 -1.39 -19.34 15.84
N ARG A 506 -1.78 -18.42 14.94
CA ARG A 506 -0.89 -17.92 13.89
C ARG A 506 0.39 -17.36 14.51
N HIS A 507 1.55 -17.82 14.06
CA HIS A 507 2.88 -17.43 14.57
C HIS A 507 3.17 -17.78 16.04
N LEU A 508 2.28 -18.45 16.78
CA LEU A 508 2.55 -18.86 18.17
C LEU A 508 3.74 -19.82 18.28
N SER A 509 3.91 -20.71 17.30
CA SER A 509 5.06 -21.62 17.25
C SER A 509 6.41 -20.90 17.18
N GLN A 510 6.46 -19.69 16.62
CA GLN A 510 7.69 -18.89 16.56
C GLN A 510 8.08 -18.36 17.95
N LEU A 511 7.11 -17.99 18.80
CA LEU A 511 7.36 -17.59 20.18
C LEU A 511 7.83 -18.75 21.04
N LEU A 512 7.21 -19.93 20.89
CA LEU A 512 7.66 -21.14 21.59
C LEU A 512 9.05 -21.59 21.11
N LEU A 513 9.37 -21.40 19.83
CA LEU A 513 10.72 -21.63 19.32
C LEU A 513 11.72 -20.63 19.92
N ALA A 514 11.37 -19.35 20.03
CA ALA A 514 12.20 -18.35 20.71
C ALA A 514 12.41 -18.71 22.19
N LEU A 515 11.39 -19.24 22.88
CA LEU A 515 11.52 -19.74 24.24
C LEU A 515 12.48 -20.94 24.34
N LEU A 516 12.43 -21.87 23.38
CA LEU A 516 13.39 -22.97 23.28
C LEU A 516 14.83 -22.50 23.03
N CYS A 517 15.01 -21.40 22.28
CA CYS A 517 16.31 -20.73 22.15
C CYS A 517 16.77 -20.14 23.47
N ALA A 518 15.89 -19.43 24.19
CA ALA A 518 16.19 -18.86 25.50
C ALA A 518 16.68 -19.92 26.50
N GLN A 519 15.99 -21.06 26.55
CA GLN A 519 16.40 -22.21 27.35
C GLN A 519 17.81 -22.70 26.99
N ARG A 520 18.09 -22.94 25.71
CA ARG A 520 19.39 -23.45 25.28
C ARG A 520 20.53 -22.44 25.49
N LEU A 521 20.25 -21.15 25.36
CA LEU A 521 21.21 -20.09 25.69
C LEU A 521 21.59 -20.14 27.18
N GLN A 522 20.59 -20.26 28.07
CA GLN A 522 20.83 -20.37 29.51
C GLN A 522 21.58 -21.66 29.89
N GLU A 523 21.32 -22.76 29.19
CA GLU A 523 22.03 -24.04 29.35
C GLU A 523 23.44 -24.04 28.71
N GLY A 524 23.86 -22.96 28.04
CA GLY A 524 25.14 -22.88 27.33
C GLY A 524 25.25 -23.78 26.08
N LYS A 525 24.11 -24.26 25.56
CA LYS A 525 24.02 -25.16 24.39
C LYS A 525 23.77 -24.44 23.06
N LEU A 526 23.67 -23.13 23.09
CA LEU A 526 23.47 -22.26 21.93
C LEU A 526 24.18 -20.93 22.21
N ALA A 527 24.67 -20.25 21.18
CA ALA A 527 25.13 -18.88 21.30
C ALA A 527 24.39 -17.95 20.34
N LEU A 528 24.11 -16.70 20.76
CA LEU A 528 23.41 -15.73 19.90
C LEU A 528 24.18 -15.38 18.63
N VAL A 529 25.50 -15.43 18.68
CA VAL A 529 26.42 -15.16 17.55
C VAL A 529 26.62 -16.38 16.64
N GLU A 530 26.15 -17.55 17.08
CA GLU A 530 26.25 -18.80 16.33
C GLU A 530 25.52 -18.68 15.01
N ARG A 531 26.18 -19.16 13.95
CA ARG A 531 25.74 -18.99 12.56
C ARG A 531 24.93 -20.20 12.14
N VAL A 532 23.66 -19.97 11.84
CA VAL A 532 22.75 -20.95 11.28
C VAL A 532 22.87 -20.91 9.76
N PRO A 533 23.33 -21.99 9.11
CA PRO A 533 23.33 -22.08 7.66
C PRO A 533 21.89 -22.19 7.15
N VAL A 534 21.52 -21.31 6.23
CA VAL A 534 20.18 -21.30 5.65
C VAL A 534 20.05 -22.45 4.65
N ARG A 535 18.99 -23.22 4.83
CA ARG A 535 18.49 -24.22 3.90
C ARG A 535 17.39 -23.63 3.03
N GLU A 536 17.23 -24.24 1.87
CA GLU A 536 16.16 -23.90 0.96
C GLU A 536 14.82 -24.33 1.55
N ILE A 537 13.87 -23.39 1.61
CA ILE A 537 12.51 -23.65 2.09
C ILE A 537 11.59 -23.63 0.88
N ALA A 538 10.71 -24.63 0.81
CA ALA A 538 9.75 -24.77 -0.27
C ALA A 538 8.93 -23.48 -0.46
N ALA A 539 8.84 -23.00 -1.70
CA ALA A 539 8.25 -21.71 -2.01
C ALA A 539 6.78 -21.63 -1.54
N GLU A 540 6.04 -22.74 -1.56
CA GLU A 540 4.65 -22.76 -1.10
C GLU A 540 4.57 -22.35 0.37
N VAL A 541 5.56 -22.70 1.20
CA VAL A 541 5.62 -22.36 2.63
C VAL A 541 5.82 -20.85 2.84
N LEU A 542 6.63 -20.22 1.98
CA LEU A 542 6.92 -18.79 2.03
C LEU A 542 5.84 -17.93 1.34
N GLN A 543 5.08 -18.51 0.40
CA GLN A 543 3.97 -17.81 -0.27
C GLN A 543 2.92 -17.30 0.73
N GLN A 544 2.43 -16.09 0.50
CA GLN A 544 1.33 -15.45 1.26
C GLN A 544 1.62 -15.23 2.76
N GLY A 545 2.85 -14.89 3.15
CA GLY A 545 3.10 -14.34 4.48
C GLY A 545 4.51 -13.82 4.72
N PRO A 546 4.76 -13.29 5.92
CA PRO A 546 6.01 -12.63 6.24
C PRO A 546 7.19 -13.60 6.13
N SER A 547 8.24 -13.12 5.47
CA SER A 547 9.50 -13.82 5.32
C SER A 547 10.60 -12.79 5.08
N LEU A 548 11.83 -13.20 5.39
CA LEU A 548 13.02 -12.43 5.09
C LEU A 548 13.47 -12.62 3.63
N GLY A 549 13.03 -13.69 2.98
CA GLY A 549 13.52 -14.12 1.67
C GLY A 549 14.88 -14.81 1.77
N LEU A 550 15.09 -15.60 2.84
CA LEU A 550 16.33 -16.35 3.06
C LEU A 550 16.61 -17.30 1.88
N LYS A 551 17.85 -17.33 1.40
CA LYS A 551 18.29 -18.21 0.30
C LYS A 551 19.32 -19.22 0.77
N LYS A 552 19.34 -20.39 0.13
CA LYS A 552 20.37 -21.40 0.36
C LYS A 552 21.76 -20.78 0.19
N GLY A 553 22.61 -20.93 1.21
CA GLY A 553 23.94 -20.29 1.26
C GLY A 553 24.00 -19.02 2.11
N ASP A 554 22.84 -18.41 2.45
CA ASP A 554 22.80 -17.40 3.50
C ASP A 554 23.23 -18.02 4.83
N SER A 555 23.79 -17.20 5.71
CA SER A 555 24.09 -17.61 7.08
C SER A 555 23.80 -16.48 8.05
N LEU A 556 22.87 -16.73 8.96
CA LEU A 556 22.39 -15.75 9.92
C LEU A 556 22.81 -16.16 11.32
N THR A 557 23.02 -15.16 12.17
CA THR A 557 23.19 -15.45 13.60
C THR A 557 21.86 -15.93 14.17
N VAL A 558 21.90 -16.77 15.22
CA VAL A 558 20.72 -17.14 16.02
C VAL A 558 19.95 -15.88 16.43
N LYS A 559 20.66 -14.82 16.85
CA LYS A 559 20.06 -13.51 17.16
C LYS A 559 19.21 -12.99 16.01
N SER A 560 19.76 -12.90 14.81
CA SER A 560 19.04 -12.37 13.63
C SER A 560 17.79 -13.18 13.27
N LEU A 561 17.83 -14.50 13.45
CA LEU A 561 16.67 -15.36 13.19
C LEU A 561 15.57 -15.18 14.25
N VAL A 562 15.96 -15.06 15.53
CA VAL A 562 15.01 -14.72 16.61
C VAL A 562 14.38 -13.35 16.37
N GLN A 563 15.17 -12.33 16.03
CA GLN A 563 14.67 -10.99 15.70
C GLN A 563 13.66 -11.04 14.55
N ALA A 564 13.95 -11.82 13.50
CA ALA A 564 13.07 -11.96 12.34
C ALA A 564 11.71 -12.56 12.68
N MET A 565 11.68 -13.54 13.58
CA MET A 565 10.43 -14.11 14.10
C MET A 565 9.64 -13.11 14.94
N LEU A 566 10.32 -12.35 15.80
CA LEU A 566 9.64 -11.46 16.76
C LEU A 566 9.21 -10.12 16.16
N ILE A 567 9.87 -9.64 15.12
CA ILE A 567 9.60 -8.33 14.48
C ILE A 567 8.71 -8.47 13.25
N GLU A 568 9.06 -9.38 12.33
CA GLU A 568 8.37 -9.55 11.05
C GLU A 568 7.44 -10.77 11.05
N ASN A 569 7.54 -11.66 12.03
CA ASN A 569 6.95 -13.01 12.00
C ASN A 569 7.48 -13.89 10.86
N ALA A 570 8.75 -13.72 10.51
CA ALA A 570 9.39 -14.35 9.34
C ALA A 570 9.36 -15.89 9.40
N ARG A 571 8.62 -16.50 8.45
CA ARG A 571 8.41 -17.95 8.35
C ARG A 571 9.67 -18.73 8.05
N ASP A 572 10.52 -18.17 7.20
CA ASP A 572 11.80 -18.75 6.80
C ASP A 572 12.81 -18.76 7.94
N ALA A 573 12.80 -17.72 8.78
CA ALA A 573 13.63 -17.69 9.97
C ALA A 573 13.25 -18.80 10.97
N ALA A 574 11.95 -19.00 11.19
CA ALA A 574 11.44 -20.01 12.10
C ALA A 574 11.78 -21.44 11.67
N ILE A 575 11.64 -21.76 10.38
CA ILE A 575 11.97 -23.09 9.85
C ILE A 575 13.48 -23.36 9.96
N ASN A 576 14.31 -22.42 9.49
CA ASN A 576 15.76 -22.61 9.54
C ASN A 576 16.27 -22.78 10.97
N LEU A 577 15.76 -21.97 11.90
CA LEU A 577 16.13 -22.09 13.31
C LEU A 577 15.59 -23.39 13.92
N GLY A 578 14.36 -23.80 13.59
CA GLY A 578 13.78 -25.05 14.05
C GLY A 578 14.60 -26.27 13.60
N GLU A 579 14.91 -26.37 12.32
CA GLU A 579 15.75 -27.44 11.78
C GLU A 579 17.16 -27.41 12.35
N TYR A 580 17.73 -26.23 12.57
CA TYR A 580 19.06 -26.14 13.17
C TYR A 580 19.11 -26.73 14.60
N LEU A 581 18.06 -26.49 15.38
CA LEU A 581 17.99 -26.95 16.77
C LEU A 581 17.57 -28.42 16.93
N PHE A 582 16.89 -28.99 15.94
CA PHE A 582 16.25 -30.30 16.05
C PHE A 582 16.53 -31.26 14.89
N GLY A 583 17.34 -30.86 13.90
CA GLY A 583 17.68 -31.63 12.71
C GLY A 583 16.68 -31.47 11.55
N ASP A 584 15.39 -31.55 11.86
CA ASP A 584 14.28 -31.47 10.89
C ASP A 584 13.02 -30.78 11.45
N ASN A 585 12.09 -30.43 10.56
CA ASN A 585 10.86 -29.71 10.91
C ASN A 585 9.86 -30.52 11.74
N GLN A 586 9.80 -31.84 11.56
CA GLN A 586 8.88 -32.69 12.31
C GLN A 586 9.32 -32.76 13.77
N THR A 587 10.60 -33.04 14.00
CA THR A 587 11.21 -33.07 15.33
C THR A 587 11.17 -31.68 15.99
N ALA A 588 11.38 -30.61 15.23
CA ALA A 588 11.21 -29.23 15.73
C ALA A 588 9.79 -28.95 16.20
N ARG A 589 8.77 -29.37 15.42
CA ARG A 589 7.36 -29.23 15.80
C ARG A 589 7.02 -30.04 17.05
N GLU A 590 7.50 -31.27 17.15
CA GLU A 590 7.32 -32.12 18.33
C GLU A 590 8.00 -31.51 19.57
N GLY A 591 9.20 -30.95 19.39
CA GLY A 591 9.91 -30.20 20.44
C GLY A 591 9.15 -28.96 20.90
N ILE A 592 8.58 -28.18 19.97
CA ILE A 592 7.73 -27.02 20.27
C ILE A 592 6.47 -27.43 21.03
N GLN A 593 5.78 -28.50 20.60
CA GLN A 593 4.58 -29.00 21.28
C GLN A 593 4.93 -29.53 22.68
N LYS A 594 6.01 -30.29 22.82
CA LYS A 594 6.49 -30.79 24.12
C LYS A 594 6.82 -29.64 25.07
N GLN A 595 7.38 -28.54 24.56
CA GLN A 595 7.63 -27.35 25.36
C GLN A 595 6.32 -26.69 25.82
N ALA A 596 5.33 -26.57 24.93
CA ALA A 596 4.01 -26.05 25.28
C ALA A 596 3.35 -26.91 26.37
N ASP A 597 3.39 -28.24 26.22
CA ASP A 597 2.85 -29.19 27.19
C ASP A 597 3.56 -29.09 28.55
N ALA A 598 4.90 -28.97 28.55
CA ALA A 598 5.71 -28.83 29.77
C ALA A 598 5.43 -27.54 30.55
N ILE A 599 4.99 -26.47 29.87
CA ILE A 599 4.56 -25.20 30.49
C ILE A 599 3.10 -25.27 30.97
N GLY A 600 2.35 -26.29 30.55
CA GLY A 600 0.94 -26.47 30.92
C GLY A 600 -0.05 -25.87 29.91
N MET A 601 0.37 -25.58 28.68
CA MET A 601 -0.50 -25.08 27.60
C MET A 601 -1.39 -26.21 27.02
N THR A 602 -2.22 -26.81 27.86
CA THR A 602 -2.96 -28.04 27.56
C THR A 602 -3.98 -27.91 26.43
N ARG A 603 -4.42 -26.68 26.12
CA ARG A 603 -5.38 -26.35 25.06
C ARG A 603 -4.70 -25.87 23.77
N THR A 604 -3.38 -26.02 23.67
CA THR A 604 -2.61 -25.61 22.50
C THR A 604 -2.22 -26.81 21.65
N ARG A 605 -2.51 -26.73 20.35
CA ARG A 605 -2.08 -27.71 19.33
C ARG A 605 -1.44 -26.98 18.16
N LEU A 606 -0.19 -27.34 17.87
CA LEU A 606 0.62 -26.71 16.81
C LEU A 606 1.06 -27.74 15.77
N HIS A 607 0.74 -27.45 14.51
CA HIS A 607 0.98 -28.33 13.36
C HIS A 607 2.00 -27.71 12.39
N SER A 608 2.69 -26.64 12.78
CA SER A 608 3.60 -25.87 11.93
C SER A 608 4.69 -25.15 12.73
N VAL A 609 5.95 -25.30 12.32
CA VAL A 609 7.08 -24.52 12.84
C VAL A 609 7.04 -23.07 12.32
N SER A 610 6.66 -22.88 11.06
CA SER A 610 6.68 -21.57 10.39
C SER A 610 5.69 -20.55 10.94
N GLY A 611 4.72 -20.96 11.75
CA GLY A 611 3.61 -20.09 12.17
C GLY A 611 2.45 -20.01 11.18
N ARG A 612 2.52 -20.73 10.05
CA ARG A 612 1.40 -20.93 9.12
C ARG A 612 0.21 -21.65 9.76
N LEU A 613 -0.97 -21.39 9.20
CA LEU A 613 -2.18 -22.13 9.54
C LEU A 613 -2.19 -23.50 8.86
N ARG A 614 -2.65 -24.48 9.64
CA ARG A 614 -2.89 -25.87 9.26
C ARG A 614 -4.14 -26.32 10.02
N ASP A 615 -4.87 -27.28 9.46
CA ASP A 615 -6.08 -27.81 10.08
C ASP A 615 -5.77 -28.43 11.44
N GLY A 616 -6.67 -28.24 12.41
CA GLY A 616 -6.54 -28.77 13.77
C GLY A 616 -5.63 -27.97 14.71
N GLN A 617 -5.01 -26.87 14.26
CA GLN A 617 -4.27 -25.99 15.17
C GLN A 617 -5.21 -25.13 16.02
N CYS A 618 -4.91 -25.01 17.31
CA CYS A 618 -5.69 -24.21 18.26
C CYS A 618 -4.81 -23.71 19.42
N THR A 619 -5.25 -22.67 20.09
CA THR A 619 -4.73 -22.20 21.38
C THR A 619 -5.79 -21.36 22.10
N THR A 620 -5.46 -20.83 23.27
CA THR A 620 -6.29 -19.89 24.05
C THR A 620 -5.41 -18.73 24.56
N LEU A 621 -6.01 -17.60 24.95
CA LEU A 621 -5.23 -16.53 25.57
C LEU A 621 -4.65 -16.98 26.92
N GLN A 622 -5.37 -17.85 27.63
CA GLN A 622 -4.91 -18.44 28.89
C GLN A 622 -3.59 -19.20 28.70
N ASP A 623 -3.49 -20.06 27.68
CA ASP A 623 -2.26 -20.79 27.36
C ASP A 623 -1.11 -19.84 26.97
N ILE A 624 -1.40 -18.79 26.19
CA ILE A 624 -0.42 -17.78 25.80
C ILE A 624 0.16 -17.08 27.04
N VAL A 625 -0.67 -16.74 28.03
CA VAL A 625 -0.22 -16.16 29.29
C VAL A 625 0.71 -17.09 30.07
N LEU A 626 0.42 -18.40 30.11
CA LEU A 626 1.30 -19.38 30.78
C LEU A 626 2.70 -19.35 30.17
N MET A 627 2.79 -19.31 28.83
CA MET A 627 4.07 -19.22 28.11
C MET A 627 4.82 -17.92 28.39
N ILE A 628 4.13 -16.78 28.39
CA ILE A 628 4.78 -15.48 28.65
C ILE A 628 5.21 -15.37 30.11
N ARG A 629 4.41 -15.86 31.05
CA ARG A 629 4.76 -15.92 32.48
C ARG A 629 5.97 -16.80 32.71
N HIS A 630 6.02 -17.97 32.09
CA HIS A 630 7.19 -18.85 32.13
C HIS A 630 8.42 -18.14 31.55
N PHE A 631 8.29 -17.46 30.39
CA PHE A 631 9.39 -16.69 29.80
C PHE A 631 9.91 -15.62 30.77
N TYR A 632 9.01 -14.84 31.37
CA TYR A 632 9.33 -13.78 32.32
C TYR A 632 10.03 -14.30 33.58
N GLN A 633 9.58 -15.43 34.14
CA GLN A 633 10.12 -15.99 35.38
C GLN A 633 11.50 -16.63 35.19
N HIS A 634 11.72 -17.32 34.07
CA HIS A 634 12.95 -18.09 33.85
C HIS A 634 14.00 -17.34 33.02
N TYR A 635 13.57 -16.47 32.10
CA TYR A 635 14.46 -15.78 31.16
C TYR A 635 14.30 -14.24 31.17
N PRO A 636 14.22 -13.56 32.34
CA PRO A 636 13.95 -12.13 32.40
C PRO A 636 15.02 -11.26 31.72
N HIS A 637 16.27 -11.75 31.66
CA HIS A 637 17.37 -11.07 30.98
C HIS A 637 17.22 -11.04 29.45
N LEU A 638 16.39 -11.91 28.87
CA LEU A 638 16.08 -11.97 27.44
C LEU A 638 14.78 -11.26 27.06
N LEU A 639 14.08 -10.66 28.03
CA LEU A 639 12.83 -9.93 27.78
C LEU A 639 13.02 -8.78 26.77
N HIS A 640 14.23 -8.22 26.67
CA HIS A 640 14.60 -7.21 25.69
C HIS A 640 14.38 -7.64 24.23
N TRP A 641 14.29 -8.93 23.92
CA TRP A 641 13.92 -9.41 22.58
C TRP A 641 12.55 -8.91 22.13
N PHE A 642 11.65 -8.67 23.08
CA PHE A 642 10.33 -8.10 22.82
C PHE A 642 10.32 -6.56 22.83
N ALA A 643 11.41 -5.91 23.25
CA ALA A 643 11.57 -4.46 23.21
C ALA A 643 12.02 -3.95 21.83
N GLU A 644 12.72 -4.78 21.06
CA GLU A 644 13.19 -4.41 19.72
C GLU A 644 12.01 -4.16 18.77
N SER A 645 11.99 -2.98 18.13
CA SER A 645 10.91 -2.54 17.23
C SER A 645 11.27 -2.68 15.75
N GLU A 646 12.56 -2.73 15.43
CA GLU A 646 13.06 -2.74 14.06
C GLU A 646 14.25 -3.69 13.90
N MET A 647 14.39 -4.28 12.73
CA MET A 647 15.60 -5.00 12.34
C MET A 647 15.94 -4.76 10.88
N THR A 648 17.22 -4.90 10.57
CA THR A 648 17.69 -4.84 9.19
C THR A 648 18.12 -6.24 8.76
N PHE A 649 17.42 -6.79 7.77
CA PHE A 649 17.85 -8.00 7.08
C PHE A 649 18.21 -7.57 5.65
N GLY A 650 19.50 -7.32 5.45
CA GLY A 650 20.08 -6.91 4.18
C GLY A 650 19.63 -5.51 3.90
N ASP A 651 18.60 -5.46 3.09
CA ASP A 651 18.21 -4.29 2.35
C ASP A 651 16.83 -3.82 2.71
N LYS A 652 16.25 -4.45 3.71
CA LYS A 652 14.92 -4.15 4.13
C LYS A 652 14.99 -3.91 5.62
N LEU A 653 14.44 -2.76 5.97
CA LEU A 653 14.16 -2.40 7.35
C LEU A 653 12.80 -2.99 7.62
N TYR A 654 12.78 -3.96 8.51
CA TYR A 654 11.57 -4.60 8.99
C TYR A 654 11.21 -3.92 10.30
N ARG A 655 9.94 -3.56 10.44
CA ARG A 655 9.42 -2.87 11.62
C ARG A 655 8.21 -3.63 12.12
N LYS A 656 8.07 -3.70 13.44
CA LYS A 656 6.84 -4.19 14.04
C LYS A 656 5.65 -3.36 13.52
N THR A 657 4.50 -4.02 13.36
CA THR A 657 3.27 -3.32 12.96
C THR A 657 2.65 -2.51 14.11
N THR A 658 3.14 -2.68 15.34
CA THR A 658 2.71 -1.97 16.54
C THR A 658 3.63 -0.79 16.85
N ASN A 659 3.05 0.28 17.38
CA ASN A 659 3.78 1.47 17.81
C ASN A 659 3.95 1.57 19.33
N MET A 660 3.45 0.59 20.09
CA MET A 660 3.37 0.69 21.55
C MET A 660 4.73 0.94 22.22
N GLN A 661 5.83 0.36 21.70
CA GLN A 661 7.18 0.62 22.22
C GLN A 661 7.73 1.99 21.81
N MET A 662 7.54 2.37 20.55
CA MET A 662 8.04 3.65 20.02
C MET A 662 7.45 4.85 20.76
N ASP A 663 6.18 4.73 21.18
CA ASP A 663 5.47 5.74 21.95
C ASP A 663 5.71 5.65 23.47
N GLY A 664 6.49 4.66 23.94
CA GLY A 664 6.72 4.42 25.37
C GLY A 664 5.51 3.87 26.14
N ARG A 665 4.43 3.45 25.46
CA ARG A 665 3.21 2.88 26.07
C ARG A 665 3.44 1.45 26.59
N ALA A 666 4.35 0.70 25.99
CA ALA A 666 4.77 -0.61 26.46
C ALA A 666 6.30 -0.77 26.39
N GLY A 667 6.91 -1.38 27.39
CA GLY A 667 8.33 -1.71 27.38
C GLY A 667 8.65 -2.89 26.47
N TYR A 668 7.68 -3.79 26.30
CA TYR A 668 7.81 -5.00 25.49
C TYR A 668 6.50 -5.30 24.78
N SER A 669 6.54 -5.81 23.56
CA SER A 669 5.33 -6.30 22.88
C SER A 669 5.66 -7.30 21.79
N TYR A 670 4.63 -8.06 21.43
CA TYR A 670 4.61 -8.91 20.25
C TYR A 670 3.23 -8.86 19.61
N THR A 671 3.20 -8.84 18.29
CA THR A 671 1.95 -8.89 17.51
C THR A 671 2.06 -9.96 16.44
N SER A 672 1.02 -10.76 16.28
CA SER A 672 0.89 -11.66 15.13
C SER A 672 0.38 -10.86 13.91
N GLY A 673 0.98 -11.07 12.74
CA GLY A 673 0.42 -10.63 11.47
C GLY A 673 -0.91 -11.33 11.10
N GLY A 674 -1.60 -10.82 10.07
CA GLY A 674 -2.87 -11.38 9.56
C GLY A 674 -4.13 -10.61 9.98
N SER A 675 -5.31 -11.20 9.76
CA SER A 675 -6.60 -10.77 10.32
C SER A 675 -7.50 -12.02 10.51
N PRO A 676 -8.18 -12.18 11.67
CA PRO A 676 -8.03 -11.37 12.88
C PRO A 676 -6.62 -11.53 13.50
N ARG A 677 -6.20 -10.52 14.28
CA ARG A 677 -4.88 -10.43 14.92
C ARG A 677 -4.95 -10.79 16.40
N TRP A 678 -3.82 -11.23 16.94
CA TRP A 678 -3.59 -11.35 18.37
C TRP A 678 -2.19 -10.83 18.74
N GLY A 679 -1.96 -10.57 20.02
CA GLY A 679 -0.68 -10.09 20.51
C GLY A 679 -0.68 -9.88 22.02
N PHE A 680 0.46 -9.43 22.52
CA PHE A 680 0.63 -9.05 23.92
C PHE A 680 1.54 -7.83 24.08
N ALA A 681 1.37 -7.13 25.20
CA ALA A 681 2.22 -6.03 25.63
C ALA A 681 2.53 -6.16 27.12
N ILE A 682 3.77 -5.87 27.51
CA ILE A 682 4.23 -5.86 28.90
C ILE A 682 4.70 -4.46 29.25
N GLN A 683 4.23 -3.94 30.39
CA GLN A 683 4.60 -2.62 30.90
C GLN A 683 4.89 -2.70 32.40
N ARG A 684 5.89 -1.93 32.83
CA ARG A 684 6.14 -1.71 34.26
C ARG A 684 5.34 -0.50 34.72
N ILE A 685 4.52 -0.69 35.75
CA ILE A 685 3.70 0.35 36.37
C ILE A 685 4.06 0.39 37.85
N GLY A 686 4.70 1.48 38.27
CA GLY A 686 5.34 1.54 39.59
C GLY A 686 6.38 0.44 39.77
N LYS A 687 6.22 -0.40 40.82
CA LYS A 687 7.09 -1.55 41.10
C LYS A 687 6.60 -2.86 40.48
N GLN A 688 5.42 -2.88 39.87
CA GLN A 688 4.79 -4.08 39.33
C GLN A 688 4.95 -4.17 37.82
N VAL A 689 4.92 -5.40 37.30
CA VAL A 689 4.99 -5.70 35.87
C VAL A 689 3.66 -6.30 35.43
N TRP A 690 3.08 -5.72 34.39
CA TRP A 690 1.76 -6.08 33.88
C TRP A 690 1.86 -6.62 32.46
N LEU A 691 1.05 -7.64 32.16
CA LEU A 691 0.91 -8.28 30.86
C LEU A 691 -0.52 -8.10 30.36
N ALA A 692 -0.69 -7.45 29.23
CA ALA A 692 -1.93 -7.39 28.47
C ALA A 692 -1.86 -8.34 27.27
N CYS A 693 -2.90 -9.14 27.06
CA CYS A 693 -3.04 -10.07 25.94
C CYS A 693 -4.39 -9.86 25.26
N VAL A 694 -4.39 -9.84 23.92
CA VAL A 694 -5.59 -9.62 23.10
C VAL A 694 -5.59 -10.56 21.91
N ALA A 695 -6.76 -11.09 21.55
CA ALA A 695 -6.99 -11.82 20.31
C ALA A 695 -8.33 -11.44 19.67
N GLY A 696 -8.42 -11.50 18.34
CA GLY A 696 -9.64 -11.15 17.60
C GLY A 696 -9.65 -9.75 16.98
N ALA A 697 -8.57 -8.97 17.13
CA ALA A 697 -8.50 -7.61 16.62
C ALA A 697 -8.57 -7.56 15.08
N SER A 698 -9.37 -6.64 14.55
CA SER A 698 -9.62 -6.50 13.10
C SER A 698 -8.37 -6.11 12.30
N ASP A 699 -7.49 -5.31 12.91
CA ASP A 699 -6.31 -4.70 12.29
C ASP A 699 -5.26 -4.34 13.37
N ALA A 700 -4.10 -3.87 12.94
CA ALA A 700 -2.97 -3.58 13.84
C ALA A 700 -3.28 -2.43 14.82
N PHE A 701 -3.97 -1.37 14.34
CA PHE A 701 -4.32 -0.23 15.17
C PHE A 701 -5.31 -0.63 16.26
N HIS A 702 -6.31 -1.45 15.92
CA HIS A 702 -7.24 -2.00 16.90
C HIS A 702 -6.55 -2.91 17.94
N LEU A 703 -5.57 -3.72 17.53
CA LEU A 703 -4.81 -4.53 18.47
C LEU A 703 -4.05 -3.66 19.48
N ASP A 704 -3.34 -2.64 19.00
CA ASP A 704 -2.62 -1.67 19.85
C ASP A 704 -3.58 -0.96 20.81
N TYR A 705 -4.76 -0.56 20.33
CA TYR A 705 -5.79 0.06 21.15
C TYR A 705 -6.22 -0.85 22.31
N GLN A 706 -6.57 -2.11 22.04
CA GLN A 706 -7.05 -3.02 23.08
C GLN A 706 -5.96 -3.37 24.09
N LEU A 707 -4.71 -3.54 23.63
CA LEU A 707 -3.56 -3.77 24.51
C LEU A 707 -3.31 -2.55 25.41
N ASP A 708 -3.35 -1.35 24.85
CA ASP A 708 -3.15 -0.10 25.59
C ASP A 708 -4.28 0.14 26.59
N LYS A 709 -5.51 -0.25 26.24
CA LYS A 709 -6.69 -0.16 27.11
C LYS A 709 -6.50 -0.99 28.36
N LEU A 710 -6.11 -2.26 28.21
CA LEU A 710 -5.81 -3.15 29.35
C LEU A 710 -4.72 -2.58 30.25
N LEU A 711 -3.62 -2.08 29.67
CA LEU A 711 -2.53 -1.47 30.45
C LEU A 711 -2.98 -0.18 31.17
N ALA A 712 -3.85 0.62 30.56
CA ALA A 712 -4.44 1.80 31.19
C ALA A 712 -5.32 1.45 32.40
N GLN A 713 -6.04 0.32 32.37
CA GLN A 713 -6.81 -0.16 33.53
C GLN A 713 -5.86 -0.49 34.69
N ALA A 714 -4.71 -1.09 34.40
CA ALA A 714 -3.70 -1.44 35.39
C ALA A 714 -3.02 -0.22 36.03
N GLU A 715 -2.90 0.89 35.30
CA GLU A 715 -2.41 2.17 35.82
C GLU A 715 -3.46 2.93 36.65
N GLY A 716 -4.74 2.52 36.59
CA GLY A 716 -5.86 3.30 37.13
C GLY A 716 -6.16 4.57 36.32
N THR A 717 -5.59 4.70 35.11
CA THR A 717 -5.75 5.85 34.24
C THR A 717 -7.00 5.78 33.36
N GLU A 718 -7.61 4.59 33.20
CA GLU A 718 -8.90 4.44 32.51
C GLU A 718 -10.04 5.22 33.22
N THR A 719 -9.92 5.35 34.55
CA THR A 719 -10.84 6.10 35.43
C THR A 719 -10.44 7.54 35.69
N SER A 720 -9.22 7.97 35.35
CA SER A 720 -8.66 9.25 35.84
C SER A 720 -8.99 10.47 34.97
N VAL A 721 -9.90 10.36 34.02
CA VAL A 721 -10.52 11.56 33.44
C VAL A 721 -11.46 12.06 34.52
N THR A 722 -11.04 13.13 35.20
CA THR A 722 -11.90 13.94 36.05
C THR A 722 -13.27 14.06 35.41
N GLU A 723 -14.34 13.93 36.21
CA GLU A 723 -15.73 14.24 35.87
C GLU A 723 -15.87 15.69 35.38
N GLU A 724 -15.20 16.07 34.30
CA GLU A 724 -15.51 17.26 33.55
C GLU A 724 -16.94 17.06 33.06
N ARG A 725 -17.80 18.05 33.31
CA ARG A 725 -19.18 18.08 32.81
C ARG A 725 -19.21 17.55 31.37
N ASP A 726 -19.95 16.47 31.15
CA ASP A 726 -20.17 15.95 29.81
C ASP A 726 -21.11 16.89 29.06
N ASP A 727 -20.54 17.96 28.51
CA ASP A 727 -21.19 18.96 27.68
C ASP A 727 -21.69 18.40 26.34
N ARG A 728 -21.41 17.12 26.05
CA ARG A 728 -21.81 16.42 24.83
C ARG A 728 -23.23 15.88 24.84
N THR A 729 -23.94 15.96 25.96
CA THR A 729 -25.35 15.56 26.03
C THR A 729 -26.26 16.77 25.99
N VAL A 730 -27.08 16.86 24.93
CA VAL A 730 -28.01 17.96 24.68
C VAL A 730 -29.43 17.40 24.62
N SER A 731 -30.37 18.07 25.29
CA SER A 731 -31.80 17.75 25.20
C SER A 731 -32.53 18.94 24.60
N LEU A 732 -33.20 18.73 23.47
CA LEU A 732 -34.05 19.73 22.85
C LEU A 732 -35.51 19.46 23.23
N ASP A 733 -36.16 20.41 23.89
CA ASP A 733 -37.57 20.33 24.27
C ASP A 733 -38.49 20.58 23.07
N LYS A 734 -38.40 19.70 22.06
CA LYS A 734 -39.17 19.74 20.82
C LYS A 734 -39.50 18.31 20.37
N LYS A 735 -40.63 18.16 19.68
CA LYS A 735 -41.04 16.88 19.04
C LYS A 735 -40.32 16.60 17.72
N ALA A 736 -39.80 17.65 17.08
CA ALA A 736 -39.02 17.59 15.86
C ALA A 736 -37.94 18.68 15.89
N ALA A 737 -36.82 18.44 15.22
CA ALA A 737 -35.68 19.34 15.18
C ALA A 737 -34.97 19.29 13.81
N VAL A 738 -34.25 20.36 13.50
CA VAL A 738 -33.38 20.45 12.32
C VAL A 738 -31.92 20.61 12.76
N PHE A 739 -31.12 19.59 12.46
CA PHE A 739 -29.68 19.63 12.65
C PHE A 739 -29.00 20.04 11.35
N THR A 740 -28.15 21.07 11.39
CA THR A 740 -27.38 21.51 10.22
C THR A 740 -25.94 21.04 10.36
N LEU A 741 -25.44 20.29 9.37
CA LEU A 741 -24.07 19.84 9.28
C LEU A 741 -23.33 20.66 8.23
N ILE A 742 -22.22 21.25 8.64
CA ILE A 742 -21.32 22.04 7.82
C ILE A 742 -20.05 21.20 7.61
N GLY A 743 -19.57 21.16 6.35
CA GLY A 743 -18.35 20.45 5.99
C GLY A 743 -17.08 21.09 6.54
N ASP A 744 -15.98 20.84 5.85
CA ASP A 744 -14.64 21.27 6.24
C ASP A 744 -14.60 22.79 6.47
N THR A 745 -14.25 23.19 7.70
CA THR A 745 -14.40 24.56 8.19
C THR A 745 -13.10 25.06 8.83
N TYR A 746 -12.56 26.16 8.30
CA TYR A 746 -11.37 26.85 8.77
C TYR A 746 -11.32 28.29 8.22
N TYR A 747 -11.05 29.28 9.10
CA TYR A 747 -10.99 30.70 8.72
C TYR A 747 -9.76 31.10 7.90
N GLY A 748 -8.80 30.19 7.73
CA GLY A 748 -7.71 30.36 6.77
C GLY A 748 -6.54 31.20 7.28
N GLU A 749 -6.39 31.42 8.58
CA GLU A 749 -5.37 32.30 9.18
C GLU A 749 -3.95 31.99 8.68
N TRP A 750 -3.62 30.71 8.52
CA TRP A 750 -2.37 30.26 7.92
C TRP A 750 -2.23 30.71 6.45
N TYR A 751 -3.27 30.55 5.64
CA TYR A 751 -3.27 31.01 4.24
C TYR A 751 -3.20 32.53 4.16
N THR A 752 -3.92 33.23 5.03
CA THR A 752 -3.88 34.69 5.14
C THR A 752 -2.48 35.19 5.45
N ARG A 753 -1.76 34.59 6.41
CA ARG A 753 -0.36 34.93 6.68
C ARG A 753 0.53 34.75 5.45
N GLN A 754 0.35 33.67 4.68
CA GLN A 754 1.10 33.42 3.44
C GLN A 754 0.77 34.43 2.33
N ARG A 755 -0.51 34.83 2.20
CA ARG A 755 -0.96 35.84 1.23
C ARG A 755 -0.45 37.24 1.61
N GLN A 756 -0.54 37.60 2.89
CA GLN A 756 -0.05 38.88 3.42
C GLN A 756 1.45 39.07 3.17
N GLN A 757 2.27 38.02 3.35
CA GLN A 757 3.71 38.05 3.03
C GLN A 757 4.00 38.32 1.55
N LYS A 758 3.05 38.02 0.66
CA LYS A 758 3.13 38.27 -0.78
C LYS A 758 2.45 39.57 -1.20
N GLY A 759 1.96 40.37 -0.24
CA GLY A 759 1.18 41.59 -0.53
C GLY A 759 -0.17 41.32 -1.18
N ILE A 760 -0.74 40.13 -0.97
CA ILE A 760 -2.05 39.75 -1.51
C ILE A 760 -3.08 39.94 -0.39
N ASP A 761 -4.04 40.82 -0.62
CA ASP A 761 -5.15 41.04 0.29
C ASP A 761 -6.21 39.94 0.19
N ASP A 762 -6.93 39.66 1.27
CA ASP A 762 -7.98 38.64 1.32
C ASP A 762 -9.17 39.04 2.22
N ALA A 763 -10.22 38.20 2.19
CA ALA A 763 -11.45 38.50 2.92
C ALA A 763 -11.25 38.60 4.44
N LEU A 764 -10.35 37.81 5.02
CA LEU A 764 -10.11 37.82 6.47
C LEU A 764 -9.42 39.11 6.91
N GLN A 765 -8.49 39.65 6.10
CA GLN A 765 -7.81 40.93 6.33
C GLN A 765 -8.79 42.11 6.25
N HIS A 766 -9.63 42.16 5.22
CA HIS A 766 -10.54 43.29 4.99
C HIS A 766 -11.80 43.29 5.84
N HIS A 767 -12.43 42.13 6.00
CA HIS A 767 -13.79 42.03 6.55
C HIS A 767 -13.85 41.26 7.87
N GLY A 768 -12.72 40.67 8.31
CA GLY A 768 -12.64 39.90 9.53
C GLY A 768 -13.37 38.55 9.46
N TYR A 769 -13.51 37.91 10.62
CA TYR A 769 -13.97 36.53 10.73
C TYR A 769 -15.44 36.31 10.37
N ASP A 770 -16.28 37.34 10.49
CA ASP A 770 -17.73 37.15 10.32
C ASP A 770 -18.14 37.07 8.83
N TYR A 771 -17.29 37.54 7.91
CA TYR A 771 -17.62 37.70 6.49
C TYR A 771 -17.95 36.38 5.77
N SER A 772 -17.11 35.36 5.93
CA SER A 772 -17.21 34.12 5.16
C SER A 772 -18.49 33.32 5.46
N PHE A 773 -19.07 33.49 6.65
CA PHE A 773 -20.32 32.81 7.03
C PHE A 773 -21.59 33.52 6.56
N GLN A 774 -21.51 34.77 6.09
CA GLN A 774 -22.71 35.54 5.73
C GLN A 774 -23.52 34.87 4.62
N GLY A 775 -22.85 34.28 3.61
CA GLY A 775 -23.51 33.57 2.51
C GLY A 775 -24.25 32.30 2.95
N LEU A 776 -23.85 31.69 4.08
CA LEU A 776 -24.48 30.49 4.62
C LEU A 776 -25.51 30.78 5.73
N ARG A 777 -25.56 32.01 6.25
CA ARG A 777 -26.45 32.43 7.34
C ARG A 777 -27.92 32.05 7.14
N PRO A 778 -28.52 32.12 5.93
CA PRO A 778 -29.91 31.71 5.73
C PRO A 778 -30.18 30.23 6.03
N LEU A 779 -29.19 29.37 5.82
CA LEU A 779 -29.29 27.94 6.11
C LEU A 779 -29.04 27.66 7.61
N ILE A 780 -28.11 28.38 8.23
CA ILE A 780 -27.72 28.19 9.63
C ILE A 780 -28.78 28.74 10.58
N ALA A 781 -29.33 29.95 10.33
CA ALA A 781 -30.26 30.63 11.23
C ALA A 781 -31.60 29.89 11.45
N ARG A 782 -31.90 28.86 10.65
CA ARG A 782 -33.11 28.02 10.73
C ARG A 782 -32.81 26.64 11.33
N SER A 783 -31.73 26.51 12.08
CA SER A 783 -31.30 25.24 12.68
C SER A 783 -31.61 25.26 14.17
N ASP A 784 -31.98 24.09 14.70
CA ASP A 784 -32.09 23.89 16.16
C ASP A 784 -30.73 23.54 16.78
N TYR A 785 -29.83 22.96 15.97
CA TYR A 785 -28.46 22.65 16.36
C TYR A 785 -27.55 22.62 15.13
N THR A 786 -26.38 23.26 15.18
CA THR A 786 -25.43 23.31 14.07
C THR A 786 -24.10 22.66 14.43
N ILE A 787 -23.63 21.73 13.58
CA ILE A 787 -22.38 20.99 13.75
C ILE A 787 -21.46 21.29 12.56
N ALA A 788 -20.21 21.70 12.81
CA ALA A 788 -19.22 21.92 11.75
C ALA A 788 -18.02 20.96 11.87
N ASN A 789 -17.47 20.46 10.75
CA ASN A 789 -16.15 19.82 10.79
C ASN A 789 -15.07 20.89 10.86
N PHE A 790 -14.47 21.13 12.03
CA PHE A 790 -13.44 22.15 12.19
C PHE A 790 -12.05 21.58 11.91
N GLU A 791 -11.41 22.05 10.84
CA GLU A 791 -10.24 21.41 10.22
C GLU A 791 -8.97 22.28 10.40
N ALA A 792 -8.71 22.66 11.64
CA ALA A 792 -7.47 23.30 12.07
C ALA A 792 -7.22 23.02 13.56
N ALA A 793 -5.97 23.18 14.00
CA ALA A 793 -5.66 23.24 15.41
C ALA A 793 -5.65 24.71 15.87
N LEU A 794 -6.34 25.04 16.95
CA LEU A 794 -6.26 26.36 17.55
C LEU A 794 -5.04 26.43 18.47
N GLY A 795 -4.11 27.34 18.17
CA GLY A 795 -2.92 27.52 18.98
C GLY A 795 -1.97 28.59 18.44
N THR A 796 -1.06 29.04 19.30
CA THR A 796 -0.16 30.17 19.01
C THR A 796 1.13 29.78 18.27
N ALA A 797 1.44 28.48 18.16
CA ALA A 797 2.61 27.98 17.44
C ALA A 797 2.36 26.57 16.89
N THR A 798 2.96 26.25 15.73
CA THR A 798 3.01 24.88 15.22
C THR A 798 4.00 24.05 16.05
N THR A 799 3.75 22.74 16.19
CA THR A 799 4.72 21.88 16.87
C THR A 799 5.88 21.53 15.93
N GLN A 800 7.12 21.73 16.38
CA GLN A 800 8.33 21.37 15.63
C GLN A 800 8.37 19.88 15.24
N SER A 801 7.73 18.99 16.02
CA SER A 801 7.71 17.55 15.77
C SER A 801 7.05 17.15 14.45
N LEU A 802 6.17 17.98 13.89
CA LEU A 802 5.48 17.72 12.62
C LEU A 802 6.15 18.42 11.42
N GLN A 803 7.08 19.35 11.67
CA GLN A 803 7.76 20.11 10.62
C GLN A 803 8.59 19.16 9.74
N GLY A 804 8.36 19.21 8.42
CA GLY A 804 9.02 18.31 7.47
C GLY A 804 8.48 16.87 7.44
N ARG A 805 7.51 16.52 8.30
CA ARG A 805 6.81 15.22 8.30
C ARG A 805 5.42 15.32 7.69
N LYS A 806 4.68 16.39 8.00
CA LYS A 806 3.36 16.68 7.43
C LYS A 806 3.46 17.88 6.47
N PRO A 807 2.84 17.81 5.27
CA PRO A 807 2.97 18.88 4.27
C PRO A 807 2.32 20.20 4.69
N PHE A 808 1.21 20.14 5.44
CA PHE A 808 0.47 21.32 5.89
C PHE A 808 0.13 21.20 7.37
N CYS A 809 0.50 22.22 8.14
CA CYS A 809 0.12 22.37 9.55
C CYS A 809 -0.73 23.65 9.71
N LEU A 810 -2.05 23.48 9.79
CA LEU A 810 -3.02 24.56 9.85
C LEU A 810 -3.26 24.95 11.31
N ILE A 811 -2.93 26.21 11.63
CA ILE A 811 -3.15 26.77 12.96
C ILE A 811 -3.97 28.06 12.90
N GLY A 812 -4.92 28.18 13.83
CA GLY A 812 -5.82 29.32 13.99
C GLY A 812 -5.72 29.99 15.36
N ASP A 813 -6.30 31.18 15.47
CA ASP A 813 -6.34 31.93 16.73
C ASP A 813 -7.40 31.35 17.67
N PRO A 814 -7.05 30.85 18.88
CA PRO A 814 -8.00 30.20 19.76
C PRO A 814 -9.21 31.06 20.14
N GLU A 815 -8.99 32.32 20.46
CA GLU A 815 -10.06 33.19 20.96
C GLU A 815 -10.94 33.69 19.81
N ARG A 816 -10.32 34.20 18.73
CA ARG A 816 -11.03 34.82 17.62
C ARG A 816 -11.84 33.80 16.82
N SER A 817 -11.25 32.65 16.53
CA SER A 817 -11.88 31.63 15.68
C SER A 817 -13.03 30.93 16.39
N ALA A 818 -12.87 30.58 17.67
CA ALA A 818 -13.95 30.01 18.46
C ALA A 818 -15.10 31.01 18.66
N ALA A 819 -14.80 32.28 18.98
CA ALA A 819 -15.83 33.30 19.16
C ALA A 819 -16.59 33.59 17.86
N ALA A 820 -15.91 33.60 16.73
CA ALA A 820 -16.54 33.80 15.42
C ALA A 820 -17.46 32.64 15.03
N LEU A 821 -17.06 31.39 15.26
CA LEU A 821 -17.93 30.22 15.04
C LEU A 821 -19.19 30.30 15.90
N ARG A 822 -19.07 30.72 17.16
CA ARG A 822 -20.23 30.87 18.04
C ARG A 822 -21.19 31.94 17.50
N ARG A 823 -20.68 33.10 17.08
CA ARG A 823 -21.48 34.16 16.44
C ARG A 823 -22.12 33.73 15.14
N ALA A 824 -21.46 32.85 14.37
CA ALA A 824 -22.00 32.28 13.15
C ALA A 824 -23.15 31.30 13.39
N GLY A 825 -23.41 30.89 14.65
CA GLY A 825 -24.47 29.98 15.02
C GLY A 825 -24.04 28.51 15.04
N VAL A 826 -22.74 28.23 15.19
CA VAL A 826 -22.22 26.87 15.39
C VAL A 826 -22.36 26.50 16.87
N ASP A 827 -22.96 25.34 17.14
CA ASP A 827 -23.20 24.82 18.49
C ASP A 827 -22.21 23.71 18.86
N ALA A 828 -21.74 22.95 17.86
CA ALA A 828 -20.73 21.93 18.05
C ALA A 828 -19.72 21.84 16.89
N VAL A 829 -18.53 21.33 17.19
CA VAL A 829 -17.48 21.04 16.23
C VAL A 829 -17.03 19.58 16.29
N ALA A 830 -17.05 18.93 15.13
CA ALA A 830 -16.40 17.66 14.91
C ALA A 830 -14.92 17.92 14.62
N LEU A 831 -14.05 17.26 15.38
CA LEU A 831 -12.60 17.47 15.35
C LEU A 831 -11.85 16.23 14.86
N ALA A 832 -12.47 15.12 14.46
CA ALA A 832 -11.72 13.96 13.98
C ALA A 832 -11.36 14.13 12.50
N ASN A 833 -10.27 14.83 12.20
CA ASN A 833 -9.78 15.06 10.84
C ASN A 833 -8.25 15.06 10.81
N ASN A 834 -7.68 15.25 9.64
CA ASN A 834 -6.25 15.29 9.39
C ASN A 834 -5.52 16.53 9.96
N HIS A 835 -6.20 17.51 10.58
CA HIS A 835 -5.61 18.76 11.06
C HIS A 835 -5.70 18.98 12.59
N SER A 836 -6.37 18.09 13.33
CA SER A 836 -6.60 18.19 14.78
C SER A 836 -5.34 18.23 15.64
N MET A 837 -4.25 17.61 15.17
CA MET A 837 -2.97 17.50 15.89
C MET A 837 -1.86 18.39 15.33
N ASP A 838 -2.18 19.35 14.46
CA ASP A 838 -1.18 20.18 13.77
C ASP A 838 -0.35 21.09 14.69
N ALA A 839 -0.91 21.41 15.86
CA ALA A 839 -0.22 22.09 16.95
C ALA A 839 0.12 21.15 18.12
N GLY A 840 0.18 19.84 17.85
CA GLY A 840 0.53 18.81 18.83
C GLY A 840 -0.48 18.68 19.98
N GLU A 841 -0.11 17.93 21.01
CA GLU A 841 -0.99 17.73 22.18
C GLU A 841 -1.31 19.06 22.91
N ALA A 842 -0.34 19.97 23.00
CA ALA A 842 -0.55 21.29 23.60
C ALA A 842 -1.58 22.12 22.81
N GLY A 843 -1.50 22.10 21.48
CA GLY A 843 -2.47 22.75 20.61
C GLY A 843 -3.85 22.11 20.67
N LEU A 844 -3.94 20.77 20.76
CA LEU A 844 -5.23 20.10 20.97
C LEU A 844 -5.86 20.52 22.31
N LYS A 845 -5.08 20.59 23.40
CA LYS A 845 -5.56 21.11 24.71
C LYS A 845 -6.11 22.53 24.59
N GLN A 846 -5.40 23.42 23.89
CA GLN A 846 -5.84 24.80 23.64
C GLN A 846 -7.12 24.83 22.80
N THR A 847 -7.21 23.98 21.78
CA THR A 847 -8.39 23.85 20.90
C THR A 847 -9.63 23.45 21.69
N LEU A 848 -9.54 22.39 22.49
CA LEU A 848 -10.65 21.92 23.34
C LEU A 848 -11.08 23.00 24.35
N ALA A 849 -10.11 23.69 24.97
CA ALA A 849 -10.39 24.75 25.94
C ALA A 849 -11.07 25.97 25.28
N ALA A 850 -10.62 26.39 24.09
CA ALA A 850 -11.17 27.52 23.37
C ALA A 850 -12.64 27.31 22.99
N PHE A 851 -12.99 26.12 22.47
CA PHE A 851 -14.38 25.79 22.17
C PHE A 851 -15.25 25.75 23.43
N ARG A 852 -14.76 25.12 24.51
CA ARG A 852 -15.46 25.08 25.79
C ARG A 852 -15.74 26.47 26.35
N GLN A 853 -14.77 27.38 26.30
CA GLN A 853 -14.94 28.76 26.78
C GLN A 853 -16.02 29.54 26.01
N GLN A 854 -16.21 29.22 24.72
CA GLN A 854 -17.24 29.84 23.88
C GLN A 854 -18.59 29.10 23.92
N GLY A 855 -18.70 28.03 24.74
CA GLY A 855 -19.91 27.20 24.82
C GLY A 855 -20.17 26.38 23.55
N ILE A 856 -19.13 26.06 22.78
CA ILE A 856 -19.19 25.17 21.62
C ILE A 856 -18.78 23.77 22.07
N VAL A 857 -19.64 22.79 21.84
CA VAL A 857 -19.35 21.38 22.15
C VAL A 857 -18.31 20.84 21.16
N SER A 858 -17.32 20.09 21.64
CA SER A 858 -16.31 19.46 20.76
C SER A 858 -16.23 17.94 20.96
N PHE A 859 -16.11 17.21 19.85
CA PHE A 859 -16.04 15.75 19.83
C PHE A 859 -15.20 15.23 18.66
N GLY A 860 -14.80 13.95 18.68
CA GLY A 860 -13.96 13.35 17.64
C GLY A 860 -12.44 13.51 17.84
N SER A 861 -12.01 14.36 18.78
CA SER A 861 -10.62 14.42 19.26
C SER A 861 -10.60 14.61 20.77
N GLY A 862 -9.53 14.17 21.43
CA GLY A 862 -9.45 14.21 22.88
C GLY A 862 -8.05 13.95 23.42
N LEU A 863 -7.90 14.16 24.73
CA LEU A 863 -6.65 13.92 25.48
C LEU A 863 -6.37 12.43 25.70
N ASN A 864 -7.34 11.58 25.37
CA ASN A 864 -7.24 10.13 25.29
C ASN A 864 -8.37 9.60 24.39
N ALA A 865 -8.33 8.32 24.08
CA ALA A 865 -9.32 7.72 23.19
C ALA A 865 -10.75 7.67 23.77
N ARG A 866 -10.92 7.62 25.09
CA ARG A 866 -12.27 7.69 25.70
C ARG A 866 -12.92 9.03 25.38
N GLN A 867 -12.19 10.13 25.53
CA GLN A 867 -12.67 11.46 25.17
C GLN A 867 -12.85 11.62 23.65
N ALA A 868 -11.89 11.14 22.85
CA ALA A 868 -11.95 11.30 21.40
C ALA A 868 -13.11 10.52 20.76
N SER A 869 -13.39 9.30 21.23
CA SER A 869 -14.45 8.43 20.70
C SER A 869 -15.84 8.71 21.27
N ALA A 870 -15.96 9.55 22.31
CA ALA A 870 -17.24 9.91 22.88
C ALA A 870 -18.12 10.65 21.85
N PRO A 871 -19.34 10.16 21.57
CA PRO A 871 -20.23 10.81 20.62
C PRO A 871 -20.83 12.09 21.21
N LEU A 872 -21.26 12.99 20.32
CA LEU A 872 -22.25 14.02 20.66
C LEU A 872 -23.64 13.35 20.72
N VAL A 873 -24.36 13.52 21.82
CA VAL A 873 -25.65 12.90 22.10
C VAL A 873 -26.73 13.98 22.13
N ILE A 874 -27.71 13.89 21.22
CA ILE A 874 -28.82 14.84 21.16
C ILE A 874 -30.13 14.08 21.34
N SER A 875 -30.97 14.52 22.29
CA SER A 875 -32.31 13.96 22.50
C SER A 875 -33.39 14.89 21.95
N VAL A 876 -34.32 14.35 21.16
CA VAL A 876 -35.46 15.08 20.57
C VAL A 876 -36.71 14.20 20.67
N GLY A 877 -37.76 14.71 21.30
CA GLY A 877 -39.06 14.00 21.38
C GLY A 877 -38.99 12.57 21.94
N GLY A 878 -38.04 12.29 22.86
CA GLY A 878 -37.83 10.95 23.44
C GLY A 878 -36.92 10.01 22.63
N LYS A 879 -36.48 10.41 21.42
CA LYS A 879 -35.46 9.69 20.64
C LYS A 879 -34.08 10.26 20.92
N VAL A 880 -33.06 9.39 20.84
CA VAL A 880 -31.66 9.74 21.07
C VAL A 880 -30.88 9.58 19.77
N PHE A 881 -30.13 10.61 19.41
CA PHE A 881 -29.24 10.65 18.24
C PHE A 881 -27.79 10.72 18.73
N LYS A 882 -26.92 9.85 18.22
CA LYS A 882 -25.49 9.82 18.55
C LYS A 882 -24.64 10.11 17.32
N PHE A 883 -23.89 11.20 17.36
CA PHE A 883 -22.96 11.61 16.32
C PHE A 883 -21.53 11.18 16.70
N TYR A 884 -20.97 10.27 15.92
CA TYR A 884 -19.58 9.84 16.03
C TYR A 884 -18.76 10.57 14.97
N SER A 885 -17.65 11.19 15.35
CA SER A 885 -16.69 11.78 14.39
C SER A 885 -15.42 10.95 14.41
N ALA A 886 -14.94 10.54 13.22
CA ALA A 886 -13.73 9.73 13.11
C ALA A 886 -12.95 9.99 11.81
N TYR A 887 -11.62 9.94 11.91
CA TYR A 887 -10.68 10.07 10.81
C TYR A 887 -10.24 8.69 10.29
N TRP A 888 -10.23 8.46 8.98
CA TRP A 888 -9.76 7.17 8.44
C TRP A 888 -8.30 6.90 8.78
N PHE A 889 -7.93 5.63 8.93
CA PHE A 889 -6.55 5.25 9.27
C PHE A 889 -5.58 5.47 8.11
N ARG A 890 -4.46 6.17 8.37
CA ARG A 890 -3.31 6.29 7.47
C ARG A 890 -2.03 5.90 8.20
N LEU A 891 -1.28 4.97 7.64
CA LEU A 891 -0.11 4.39 8.29
C LEU A 891 0.94 5.44 8.66
N TYR A 892 1.28 6.37 7.76
CA TYR A 892 2.27 7.41 8.06
C TYR A 892 1.78 8.42 9.13
N MET A 893 0.48 8.70 9.20
CA MET A 893 -0.07 9.57 10.25
C MET A 893 0.08 8.92 11.63
N GLU A 894 -0.07 7.61 11.71
CA GLU A 894 0.13 6.88 12.96
C GLU A 894 1.62 6.70 13.29
N GLN A 895 2.44 6.26 12.33
CA GLN A 895 3.86 5.95 12.57
C GLN A 895 4.77 7.17 12.71
N ASP A 896 4.57 8.21 11.89
CA ASP A 896 5.48 9.35 11.84
C ASP A 896 4.97 10.58 12.61
N CYS A 897 3.66 10.64 12.87
CA CYS A 897 2.99 11.79 13.48
C CYS A 897 2.24 11.49 14.79
N ALA A 898 2.05 10.22 15.18
CA ALA A 898 1.29 9.81 16.37
C ALA A 898 -0.11 10.47 16.47
N PHE A 899 -0.84 10.49 15.35
CA PHE A 899 -1.98 11.39 15.16
C PHE A 899 -3.29 10.92 15.84
N TYR A 900 -3.49 9.61 15.96
CA TYR A 900 -4.76 9.05 16.45
C TYR A 900 -4.76 8.91 17.97
N ALA A 901 -5.93 9.08 18.58
CA ALA A 901 -6.10 8.86 20.01
C ALA A 901 -5.91 7.39 20.36
N GLN A 902 -5.24 7.15 21.48
CA GLN A 902 -5.12 5.83 22.12
C GLN A 902 -5.58 5.95 23.58
N PRO A 903 -5.86 4.86 24.30
CA PRO A 903 -6.28 4.90 25.70
C PRO A 903 -5.42 5.81 26.59
N ARG A 904 -4.09 5.87 26.37
CA ARG A 904 -3.16 6.76 27.08
C ARG A 904 -2.53 7.87 26.22
N ARG A 905 -3.07 8.15 25.02
CA ARG A 905 -2.51 9.14 24.08
C ARG A 905 -3.60 10.06 23.54
N ALA A 906 -3.34 11.35 23.55
CA ALA A 906 -4.18 12.34 22.90
C ALA A 906 -4.21 12.16 21.37
N GLY A 907 -5.29 12.56 20.72
CA GLY A 907 -5.39 12.51 19.26
C GLY A 907 -6.82 12.53 18.73
N ALA A 908 -6.94 12.24 17.43
CA ALA A 908 -8.21 12.09 16.73
C ALA A 908 -8.76 10.66 16.84
N ALA A 909 -10.09 10.53 16.94
CA ALA A 909 -10.76 9.23 16.85
C ALA A 909 -10.54 8.62 15.45
N CYS A 910 -10.35 7.30 15.41
CA CYS A 910 -10.02 6.58 14.18
C CYS A 910 -11.20 5.73 13.68
N ILE A 911 -11.41 5.68 12.36
CA ILE A 911 -12.31 4.70 11.73
C ILE A 911 -11.60 3.33 11.74
N SER A 912 -11.58 2.71 12.92
CA SER A 912 -10.97 1.41 13.20
C SER A 912 -11.90 0.57 14.09
N GLY A 913 -11.39 -0.52 14.66
CA GLY A 913 -12.16 -1.51 15.41
C GLY A 913 -12.96 -0.96 16.59
N GLU A 914 -12.44 0.03 17.33
CA GLU A 914 -13.17 0.62 18.47
C GLU A 914 -14.49 1.26 18.03
N LEU A 915 -14.51 2.09 16.98
CA LEU A 915 -15.75 2.69 16.47
C LEU A 915 -16.73 1.60 15.99
N ILE A 916 -16.23 0.56 15.33
CA ILE A 916 -17.04 -0.57 14.87
C ILE A 916 -17.66 -1.31 16.07
N GLU A 917 -16.91 -1.52 17.15
CA GLU A 917 -17.41 -2.14 18.38
C GLU A 917 -18.44 -1.26 19.09
N GLN A 918 -18.22 0.06 19.14
CA GLN A 918 -19.19 1.02 19.71
C GLN A 918 -20.51 1.03 18.96
N LEU A 919 -20.49 1.04 17.62
CA LEU A 919 -21.70 0.98 16.80
C LEU A 919 -22.47 -0.32 17.03
N ARG A 920 -21.77 -1.46 17.08
CA ARG A 920 -22.39 -2.76 17.35
C ARG A 920 -22.99 -2.82 18.75
N ALA A 921 -22.26 -2.36 19.76
CA ALA A 921 -22.72 -2.33 21.14
C ALA A 921 -23.93 -1.39 21.32
N GLU A 922 -23.97 -0.27 20.60
CA GLU A 922 -25.13 0.62 20.58
C GLU A 922 -26.33 -0.07 19.94
N LYS A 923 -26.14 -0.71 18.79
CA LYS A 923 -27.23 -1.38 18.05
C LYS A 923 -27.79 -2.60 18.78
N ALA A 924 -27.01 -3.20 19.68
CA ALA A 924 -27.42 -4.34 20.50
C ALA A 924 -28.25 -3.95 21.76
N ARG A 925 -28.45 -2.66 22.05
CA ARG A 925 -29.25 -2.21 23.20
C ARG A 925 -30.75 -2.41 22.94
N ASP A 926 -31.53 -2.55 24.02
CA ASP A 926 -33.00 -2.69 23.95
C ASP A 926 -33.68 -1.49 23.27
N ASN A 927 -33.16 -0.28 23.53
CA ASN A 927 -33.59 0.96 22.88
C ASN A 927 -32.37 1.64 22.24
N PRO A 928 -31.96 1.20 21.04
CA PRO A 928 -30.75 1.71 20.40
C PRO A 928 -30.94 3.17 19.97
N ALA A 929 -29.93 4.01 20.21
CA ALA A 929 -29.91 5.35 19.63
C ALA A 929 -29.75 5.27 18.11
N THR A 930 -30.21 6.31 17.41
CA THR A 930 -29.95 6.49 15.99
C THR A 930 -28.53 7.01 15.81
N THR A 931 -27.71 6.27 15.07
CA THR A 931 -26.27 6.51 14.97
C THR A 931 -25.91 7.21 13.65
N ILE A 932 -25.20 8.32 13.76
CA ILE A 932 -24.70 9.12 12.64
C ILE A 932 -23.18 9.14 12.71
N VAL A 933 -22.52 8.74 11.62
CA VAL A 933 -21.05 8.78 11.52
C VAL A 933 -20.62 9.93 10.62
N LEU A 934 -19.90 10.88 11.19
CA LEU A 934 -19.20 11.97 10.49
C LEU A 934 -17.78 11.48 10.16
N ALA A 935 -17.59 10.99 8.94
CA ALA A 935 -16.37 10.33 8.52
C ALA A 935 -15.46 11.30 7.75
N HIS A 936 -14.31 11.66 8.31
CA HIS A 936 -13.30 12.41 7.58
C HIS A 936 -12.37 11.44 6.84
N TRP A 937 -12.42 11.43 5.51
CA TRP A 937 -11.76 10.41 4.68
C TRP A 937 -11.56 10.87 3.23
N GLY A 938 -10.99 10.01 2.40
CA GLY A 938 -10.79 10.33 0.99
C GLY A 938 -9.54 11.18 0.74
N MET A 939 -9.34 11.54 -0.52
CA MET A 939 -8.20 12.32 -0.97
C MET A 939 -8.66 13.68 -1.49
N ASP A 940 -7.87 14.71 -1.22
CA ASP A 940 -8.16 16.10 -1.62
C ASP A 940 -8.49 16.18 -3.12
N TYR A 941 -9.67 16.74 -3.41
CA TYR A 941 -10.18 16.98 -4.75
C TYR A 941 -10.27 15.68 -5.59
N ARG A 942 -10.65 14.56 -4.97
CA ARG A 942 -10.94 13.30 -5.65
C ARG A 942 -12.32 12.77 -5.28
N TRP A 943 -12.96 12.15 -6.27
CA TRP A 943 -14.17 11.35 -6.08
C TRP A 943 -13.93 10.12 -5.20
N THR A 944 -15.02 9.50 -4.75
CA THR A 944 -14.98 8.42 -3.77
C THR A 944 -14.17 7.21 -4.24
N GLY A 945 -13.10 6.88 -3.50
CA GLY A 945 -12.27 5.70 -3.76
C GLY A 945 -12.79 4.41 -3.12
N GLU A 946 -12.25 3.26 -3.53
CA GLU A 946 -12.66 1.93 -3.02
C GLU A 946 -12.53 1.81 -1.50
N GLN A 947 -11.47 2.37 -0.91
CA GLN A 947 -11.27 2.31 0.55
C GLN A 947 -12.41 3.02 1.30
N GLN A 948 -12.93 4.15 0.79
CA GLN A 948 -14.07 4.83 1.39
C GLN A 948 -15.33 3.97 1.32
N ARG A 949 -15.60 3.35 0.15
CA ARG A 949 -16.75 2.44 -0.02
C ARG A 949 -16.66 1.20 0.88
N ALA A 950 -15.47 0.63 1.01
CA ALA A 950 -15.23 -0.52 1.89
C ALA A 950 -15.44 -0.15 3.37
N LEU A 951 -14.98 1.02 3.80
CA LEU A 951 -15.22 1.53 5.16
C LEU A 951 -16.70 1.84 5.39
N ALA A 952 -17.39 2.46 4.43
CA ALA A 952 -18.82 2.71 4.50
C ALA A 952 -19.61 1.40 4.69
N LYS A 953 -19.34 0.39 3.86
CA LYS A 953 -19.93 -0.97 4.00
C LYS A 953 -19.65 -1.59 5.37
N ARG A 954 -18.45 -1.37 5.94
CA ARG A 954 -18.11 -1.88 7.28
C ARG A 954 -18.88 -1.15 8.38
N LEU A 955 -18.99 0.18 8.30
CA LEU A 955 -19.69 1.02 9.28
C LEU A 955 -21.20 0.76 9.27
N THR A 956 -21.83 0.66 8.09
CA THR A 956 -23.26 0.36 7.98
C THR A 956 -23.57 -1.04 8.52
N ARG A 957 -22.77 -2.05 8.19
CA ARG A 957 -22.88 -3.40 8.78
C ARG A 957 -22.65 -3.42 10.30
N ALA A 958 -21.90 -2.47 10.84
CA ALA A 958 -21.68 -2.35 12.28
C ALA A 958 -22.85 -1.67 13.01
N GLY A 959 -23.75 -1.00 12.30
CA GLY A 959 -24.95 -0.37 12.87
C GLY A 959 -25.12 1.11 12.57
N ALA A 960 -24.23 1.74 11.78
CA ALA A 960 -24.40 3.14 11.37
C ALA A 960 -25.69 3.35 10.57
N ASP A 961 -26.58 4.21 11.05
CA ASP A 961 -27.87 4.51 10.40
C ASP A 961 -27.74 5.60 9.32
N LEU A 962 -26.73 6.48 9.43
CA LEU A 962 -26.38 7.50 8.45
C LEU A 962 -24.87 7.76 8.47
N ILE A 963 -24.26 7.91 7.28
CA ILE A 963 -22.86 8.32 7.15
C ILE A 963 -22.77 9.60 6.33
N ILE A 964 -22.10 10.61 6.88
CA ILE A 964 -21.81 11.89 6.22
C ILE A 964 -20.29 12.06 6.18
N GLY A 965 -19.72 12.08 4.98
CA GLY A 965 -18.28 12.20 4.77
C GLY A 965 -17.82 13.63 4.56
N SER A 966 -16.55 13.91 4.86
CA SER A 966 -15.81 15.13 4.46
C SER A 966 -14.32 14.82 4.24
N GLY A 967 -13.49 15.81 3.87
CA GLY A 967 -12.06 15.64 3.60
C GLY A 967 -11.63 15.87 2.14
N PRO A 968 -12.38 15.45 1.10
CA PRO A 968 -12.02 15.74 -0.28
C PRO A 968 -12.14 17.22 -0.69
N HIS A 969 -12.65 18.10 0.17
CA HIS A 969 -12.92 19.52 -0.11
C HIS A 969 -13.91 19.82 -1.25
N MET A 970 -14.63 18.81 -1.76
CA MET A 970 -15.68 18.90 -2.77
C MET A 970 -16.82 17.93 -2.45
N LEU A 971 -17.98 18.11 -3.06
CA LEU A 971 -19.10 17.17 -2.94
C LEU A 971 -18.71 15.77 -3.46
N GLY A 972 -19.32 14.74 -2.88
CA GLY A 972 -19.14 13.34 -3.24
C GLY A 972 -20.45 12.66 -3.60
N GLU A 973 -20.35 11.42 -4.03
CA GLU A 973 -21.47 10.58 -4.42
C GLU A 973 -22.42 10.31 -3.23
N ILE A 974 -23.68 10.00 -3.56
CA ILE A 974 -24.71 9.60 -2.62
C ILE A 974 -25.08 8.14 -2.93
N GLU A 975 -25.04 7.29 -1.92
CA GLU A 975 -25.33 5.86 -2.06
C GLU A 975 -26.24 5.38 -0.94
N ARG A 976 -27.13 4.44 -1.26
CA ARG A 976 -27.92 3.73 -0.26
C ARG A 976 -27.34 2.33 -0.05
N LEU A 977 -26.86 2.04 1.17
CA LEU A 977 -26.31 0.75 1.56
C LEU A 977 -27.26 0.06 2.54
N GLY A 978 -28.16 -0.77 2.02
CA GLY A 978 -29.27 -1.32 2.80
C GLY A 978 -30.25 -0.21 3.22
N ASP A 979 -30.46 -0.05 4.52
CA ASP A 979 -31.33 1.00 5.07
C ASP A 979 -30.59 2.31 5.37
N ALA A 980 -29.26 2.33 5.28
CA ALA A 980 -28.44 3.49 5.59
C ALA A 980 -28.11 4.31 4.34
N TRP A 981 -28.23 5.63 4.46
CA TRP A 981 -27.69 6.56 3.47
C TRP A 981 -26.22 6.86 3.74
N VAL A 982 -25.46 7.00 2.66
CA VAL A 982 -24.05 7.41 2.68
C VAL A 982 -23.90 8.60 1.75
N VAL A 983 -23.54 9.74 2.30
CA VAL A 983 -23.08 10.91 1.54
C VAL A 983 -21.56 10.93 1.65
N TYR A 984 -20.83 10.53 0.61
CA TYR A 984 -19.40 10.27 0.73
C TYR A 984 -18.55 11.51 0.96
N SER A 985 -19.01 12.69 0.52
CA SER A 985 -18.39 13.96 0.87
C SER A 985 -19.40 15.10 0.79
N ILE A 986 -19.38 15.99 1.79
CA ILE A 986 -20.11 17.26 1.77
C ILE A 986 -19.21 18.45 1.42
N GLY A 987 -17.91 18.21 1.21
CA GLY A 987 -16.94 19.24 0.84
C GLY A 987 -16.70 20.29 1.92
N ASN A 988 -16.30 21.49 1.50
CA ASN A 988 -16.07 22.60 2.42
C ASN A 988 -17.40 23.24 2.88
N GLY A 989 -17.38 23.73 4.12
CA GLY A 989 -18.28 24.78 4.58
C GLY A 989 -17.64 26.14 4.31
N VAL A 990 -17.08 26.75 5.36
CA VAL A 990 -16.20 27.93 5.26
C VAL A 990 -14.76 27.48 5.39
N PHE A 991 -14.03 27.37 4.29
CA PHE A 991 -12.62 26.96 4.31
C PHE A 991 -11.78 27.93 3.49
N ASN A 992 -11.08 28.86 4.14
CA ASN A 992 -10.51 30.04 3.47
C ASN A 992 -9.14 29.81 2.77
N SER A 993 -8.99 28.68 2.07
CA SER A 993 -7.93 28.45 1.09
C SER A 993 -8.32 29.07 -0.28
N ASN A 994 -7.43 29.08 -1.27
CA ASN A 994 -7.83 29.49 -2.62
C ASN A 994 -8.68 28.43 -3.34
N GLY A 995 -8.69 27.18 -2.84
CA GLY A 995 -9.20 26.02 -3.57
C GLY A 995 -8.26 25.59 -4.72
N GLU A 996 -8.34 24.30 -5.09
CA GLU A 996 -7.60 23.74 -6.24
C GLU A 996 -8.53 23.30 -7.38
N TYR A 997 -9.80 23.73 -7.35
CA TYR A 997 -10.86 23.26 -8.25
C TYR A 997 -10.50 23.40 -9.74
N ARG A 998 -10.07 24.59 -10.17
CA ARG A 998 -9.65 24.85 -11.57
C ARG A 998 -8.37 24.12 -11.94
N GLN A 999 -7.41 24.06 -11.02
CA GLN A 999 -6.11 23.40 -11.24
C GLN A 999 -6.26 21.90 -11.44
N ARG A 1000 -7.23 21.30 -10.76
CA ARG A 1000 -7.51 19.86 -10.79
C ARG A 1000 -8.68 19.47 -11.69
N ASN A 1001 -9.31 20.45 -12.33
CA ASN A 1001 -10.49 20.27 -13.18
C ASN A 1001 -11.62 19.49 -12.46
N VAL A 1002 -11.96 19.93 -11.25
CA VAL A 1002 -13.04 19.35 -10.43
C VAL A 1002 -14.10 20.39 -10.09
N PRO A 1003 -15.36 19.97 -9.86
CA PRO A 1003 -16.44 20.91 -9.57
C PRO A 1003 -16.24 21.64 -8.24
N PRO A 1004 -16.47 22.97 -8.17
CA PRO A 1004 -16.31 23.77 -6.97
C PRO A 1004 -17.59 23.76 -6.12
N TYR A 1005 -18.19 22.59 -5.90
CA TYR A 1005 -19.45 22.48 -5.17
C TYR A 1005 -19.29 21.64 -3.91
N GLY A 1006 -20.07 21.96 -2.89
CA GLY A 1006 -20.22 21.21 -1.64
C GLY A 1006 -21.68 21.12 -1.22
N PHE A 1007 -21.95 20.61 -0.02
CA PHE A 1007 -23.28 20.58 0.58
C PHE A 1007 -23.27 21.18 1.98
N ILE A 1008 -24.30 21.96 2.28
CA ILE A 1008 -24.77 22.15 3.65
C ILE A 1008 -25.91 21.17 3.88
N VAL A 1009 -25.76 20.30 4.87
CA VAL A 1009 -26.71 19.22 5.13
C VAL A 1009 -27.66 19.63 6.22
N ARG A 1010 -28.96 19.47 6.02
CA ARG A 1010 -30.01 19.69 7.02
C ARG A 1010 -30.74 18.39 7.29
N LEU A 1011 -30.45 17.79 8.43
CA LEU A 1011 -31.06 16.57 8.94
C LEU A 1011 -32.32 16.95 9.74
N GLN A 1012 -33.49 16.68 9.18
CA GLN A 1012 -34.79 16.92 9.80
C GLN A 1012 -35.26 15.64 10.49
N VAL A 1013 -35.34 15.69 11.81
CA VAL A 1013 -35.65 14.54 12.66
C VAL A 1013 -36.85 14.79 13.54
N GLY A 1014 -37.47 13.71 14.01
CA GLY A 1014 -38.75 13.79 14.71
C GLY A 1014 -39.90 14.16 13.77
N GLY A 1015 -41.13 14.00 14.26
CA GLY A 1015 -42.33 14.10 13.42
C GLY A 1015 -42.55 12.87 12.51
N GLU A 1016 -43.49 12.98 11.57
CA GLU A 1016 -43.98 11.85 10.77
C GLU A 1016 -43.12 11.51 9.55
N GLN A 1017 -42.35 12.48 9.03
CA GLN A 1017 -41.57 12.32 7.78
C GLN A 1017 -40.13 12.85 7.95
N PRO A 1018 -39.24 12.10 8.64
CA PRO A 1018 -37.84 12.49 8.76
C PRO A 1018 -37.14 12.44 7.40
N LYS A 1019 -36.23 13.40 7.16
CA LYS A 1019 -35.54 13.53 5.87
C LYS A 1019 -34.17 14.20 6.01
N LEU A 1020 -33.28 13.88 5.08
CA LEU A 1020 -31.98 14.51 4.92
C LEU A 1020 -32.02 15.42 3.70
N CYS A 1021 -31.85 16.73 3.90
CA CYS A 1021 -31.83 17.72 2.84
C CYS A 1021 -30.40 18.17 2.57
N LEU A 1022 -29.91 17.98 1.35
CA LEU A 1022 -28.61 18.46 0.88
C LEU A 1022 -28.82 19.76 0.12
N HIS A 1023 -28.25 20.86 0.62
CA HIS A 1023 -28.26 22.17 -0.02
C HIS A 1023 -26.91 22.40 -0.71
N PRO A 1024 -26.84 22.34 -2.05
CA PRO A 1024 -25.57 22.56 -2.73
C PRO A 1024 -25.09 24.00 -2.54
N VAL A 1025 -23.78 24.17 -2.37
CA VAL A 1025 -23.12 25.47 -2.20
C VAL A 1025 -21.94 25.60 -3.15
N LEU A 1026 -21.69 26.83 -3.63
CA LEU A 1026 -20.51 27.18 -4.41
C LEU A 1026 -19.33 27.47 -3.48
N LEU A 1027 -18.21 26.79 -3.72
CA LEU A 1027 -16.99 26.79 -2.90
C LEU A 1027 -15.78 27.44 -3.58
N ASP A 1028 -15.89 27.91 -4.83
CA ASP A 1028 -14.78 28.64 -5.48
C ASP A 1028 -14.56 29.97 -4.75
N ASN A 1029 -13.60 29.97 -3.83
CA ASN A 1029 -13.28 31.12 -2.99
C ASN A 1029 -12.73 32.31 -3.79
N GLN A 1030 -12.11 32.08 -4.95
CA GLN A 1030 -11.66 33.18 -5.79
C GLN A 1030 -12.83 33.86 -6.52
N GLN A 1031 -13.91 33.12 -6.79
CA GLN A 1031 -15.14 33.66 -7.38
C GLN A 1031 -16.06 34.29 -6.34
N THR A 1032 -16.18 33.66 -5.17
CA THR A 1032 -17.07 34.10 -4.08
C THR A 1032 -16.41 35.08 -3.12
N PHE A 1033 -15.13 35.40 -3.35
CA PHE A 1033 -14.29 36.16 -2.44
C PHE A 1033 -14.26 35.56 -1.02
N TRP A 1034 -14.12 34.23 -0.90
CA TRP A 1034 -14.14 33.48 0.37
C TRP A 1034 -15.45 33.60 1.16
N GLN A 1035 -16.58 33.73 0.45
CA GLN A 1035 -17.93 33.72 1.01
C GLN A 1035 -18.79 32.65 0.33
N PRO A 1036 -18.68 31.37 0.73
CA PRO A 1036 -19.51 30.30 0.18
C PRO A 1036 -21.00 30.63 0.30
N ARG A 1037 -21.76 30.26 -0.73
CA ARG A 1037 -23.19 30.58 -0.84
C ARG A 1037 -23.97 29.43 -1.48
N PRO A 1038 -25.29 29.31 -1.22
CA PRO A 1038 -26.17 28.43 -1.98
C PRO A 1038 -26.04 28.65 -3.49
N VAL A 1039 -26.15 27.55 -4.24
CA VAL A 1039 -26.16 27.59 -5.69
C VAL A 1039 -27.45 28.24 -6.24
N GLY A 1040 -27.35 28.92 -7.37
CA GLY A 1040 -28.52 29.34 -8.15
C GLY A 1040 -29.12 28.20 -8.99
N PRO A 1041 -30.27 28.38 -9.65
CA PRO A 1041 -30.94 27.31 -10.41
C PRO A 1041 -30.06 26.66 -11.49
N ALA A 1042 -29.28 27.44 -12.25
CA ALA A 1042 -28.38 26.91 -13.27
C ALA A 1042 -27.21 26.10 -12.69
N GLU A 1043 -26.63 26.58 -11.57
CA GLU A 1043 -25.59 25.87 -10.84
C GLU A 1043 -26.16 24.58 -10.19
N PHE A 1044 -27.42 24.58 -9.76
CA PHE A 1044 -28.11 23.40 -9.25
C PHE A 1044 -28.27 22.32 -10.32
N GLU A 1045 -28.75 22.67 -11.52
CA GLU A 1045 -28.82 21.73 -12.64
C GLU A 1045 -27.45 21.12 -12.99
N GLN A 1046 -26.38 21.91 -12.89
CA GLN A 1046 -25.01 21.41 -13.06
C GLN A 1046 -24.64 20.40 -11.97
N VAL A 1047 -24.94 20.68 -10.70
CA VAL A 1047 -24.71 19.73 -9.59
C VAL A 1047 -25.47 18.42 -9.83
N MET A 1048 -26.74 18.50 -10.26
CA MET A 1048 -27.56 17.33 -10.56
C MET A 1048 -26.96 16.49 -11.68
N THR A 1049 -26.53 17.15 -12.76
CA THR A 1049 -25.88 16.50 -13.91
C THR A 1049 -24.59 15.79 -13.46
N ILE A 1050 -23.74 16.49 -12.71
CA ILE A 1050 -22.48 15.94 -12.19
C ILE A 1050 -22.74 14.69 -11.33
N LEU A 1051 -23.72 14.73 -10.42
CA LEU A 1051 -24.03 13.58 -9.57
C LEU A 1051 -24.60 12.39 -10.36
N ALA A 1052 -25.45 12.66 -11.36
CA ALA A 1052 -26.00 11.64 -12.23
C ALA A 1052 -24.90 10.95 -13.07
N GLU A 1053 -23.95 11.72 -13.60
CA GLU A 1053 -22.75 11.19 -14.29
C GLU A 1053 -21.86 10.34 -13.37
N ARG A 1054 -21.94 10.56 -12.05
CA ARG A 1054 -21.26 9.75 -11.02
C ARG A 1054 -22.08 8.56 -10.53
N GLY A 1055 -23.22 8.29 -11.17
CA GLY A 1055 -24.06 7.12 -10.88
C GLY A 1055 -25.04 7.31 -9.73
N VAL A 1056 -25.31 8.54 -9.30
CA VAL A 1056 -26.42 8.80 -8.37
C VAL A 1056 -27.74 8.69 -9.11
N ASP A 1057 -28.59 7.74 -8.68
CA ASP A 1057 -29.91 7.52 -9.29
C ASP A 1057 -30.94 8.53 -8.76
N PHE A 1058 -31.43 9.41 -9.63
CA PHE A 1058 -32.51 10.35 -9.35
C PHE A 1058 -33.87 9.90 -9.93
N SER A 1059 -33.97 8.64 -10.38
CA SER A 1059 -35.26 8.07 -10.80
C SER A 1059 -36.25 8.01 -9.62
N PRO A 1060 -37.56 7.99 -9.88
CA PRO A 1060 -38.56 7.83 -8.81
C PRO A 1060 -38.33 6.60 -7.91
N SER A 1061 -37.64 5.58 -8.43
CA SER A 1061 -37.36 4.33 -7.71
C SER A 1061 -36.27 4.46 -6.63
N SER A 1062 -35.39 5.45 -6.73
CA SER A 1062 -34.35 5.69 -5.72
C SER A 1062 -34.90 6.33 -4.44
N GLY A 1063 -36.08 6.95 -4.53
CA GLY A 1063 -36.69 7.74 -3.46
C GLY A 1063 -36.04 9.10 -3.23
N ILE A 1064 -35.03 9.48 -4.03
CA ILE A 1064 -34.40 10.81 -3.95
C ILE A 1064 -35.31 11.83 -4.64
N ALA A 1065 -35.74 12.86 -3.91
CA ALA A 1065 -36.55 13.94 -4.44
C ALA A 1065 -35.70 15.18 -4.73
N THR A 1066 -35.88 15.79 -5.90
CA THR A 1066 -35.14 16.97 -6.34
C THR A 1066 -36.13 18.12 -6.54
N GLY A 1067 -35.92 19.23 -5.85
CA GLY A 1067 -36.76 20.41 -6.01
C GLY A 1067 -36.01 21.49 -6.75
N ALA A 1068 -36.10 21.53 -8.08
CA ALA A 1068 -35.37 22.50 -8.92
C ALA A 1068 -35.67 23.97 -8.53
N GLU A 1069 -36.92 24.29 -8.18
CA GLU A 1069 -37.30 25.62 -7.68
C GLU A 1069 -36.76 25.92 -6.26
N SER A 1070 -36.52 24.87 -5.46
CA SER A 1070 -36.02 24.98 -4.09
C SER A 1070 -34.48 24.89 -3.99
N GLY A 1071 -33.81 24.36 -5.01
CA GLY A 1071 -32.36 24.10 -5.00
C GLY A 1071 -31.93 23.06 -3.96
N VAL A 1072 -32.76 22.03 -3.69
CA VAL A 1072 -32.51 21.03 -2.63
C VAL A 1072 -32.62 19.60 -3.15
N ILE A 1073 -31.72 18.73 -2.71
CA ILE A 1073 -31.80 17.28 -2.87
C ILE A 1073 -32.30 16.69 -1.55
N THR A 1074 -33.39 15.93 -1.57
CA THR A 1074 -34.04 15.38 -0.38
C THR A 1074 -34.00 13.85 -0.39
N LEU A 1075 -33.49 13.28 0.69
CA LEU A 1075 -33.39 11.83 0.91
C LEU A 1075 -34.34 11.44 2.06
N PRO A 1076 -35.26 10.49 1.85
CA PRO A 1076 -36.16 10.03 2.89
C PRO A 1076 -35.39 9.21 3.93
N LEU A 1077 -35.67 9.43 5.21
CA LEU A 1077 -35.04 8.69 6.30
C LEU A 1077 -36.01 7.67 6.90
N GLY A 1078 -35.46 6.59 7.46
CA GLY A 1078 -36.26 5.54 8.08
C GLY A 1078 -36.88 5.94 9.43
N PRO A 1079 -37.78 5.10 9.99
CA PRO A 1079 -38.49 5.37 11.24
C PRO A 1079 -37.59 5.63 12.45
N GLN A 1080 -36.35 5.15 12.43
CA GLN A 1080 -35.36 5.43 13.48
C GLN A 1080 -35.04 6.93 13.60
N PHE A 1081 -35.30 7.73 12.55
CA PHE A 1081 -35.17 9.19 12.59
C PHE A 1081 -36.48 9.93 12.92
N GLY A 1082 -37.61 9.23 13.02
CA GLY A 1082 -38.96 9.79 13.22
C GLY A 1082 -39.47 9.72 14.67
N GLY A 1083 -40.66 10.30 14.91
CA GLY A 1083 -41.36 10.19 16.20
C GLY A 1083 -42.09 8.85 16.37
N ASP A 1084 -42.46 8.49 17.61
CA ASP A 1084 -43.24 7.27 17.85
C ASP A 1084 -44.62 7.37 17.17
N LEU A 1085 -44.77 6.63 16.07
CA LEU A 1085 -46.08 6.28 15.54
C LEU A 1085 -46.76 5.42 16.59
N ALA A 1086 -47.82 5.93 17.21
CA ALA A 1086 -48.69 5.15 18.07
C ALA A 1086 -49.04 3.84 17.35
N VAL A 1087 -48.54 2.72 17.90
CA VAL A 1087 -48.82 1.38 17.41
C VAL A 1087 -50.33 1.17 17.49
N VAL A 1088 -51.02 1.37 16.37
CA VAL A 1088 -52.39 0.90 16.19
C VAL A 1088 -52.30 -0.62 16.22
N ARG A 1089 -52.47 -1.18 17.42
CA ARG A 1089 -52.69 -2.61 17.64
C ARG A 1089 -53.89 -3.04 16.80
N LYS A 1090 -53.65 -3.58 15.60
CA LYS A 1090 -54.62 -4.46 14.96
C LYS A 1090 -54.73 -5.70 15.83
N LYS A 1091 -55.75 -5.73 16.68
CA LYS A 1091 -56.28 -6.97 17.27
C LYS A 1091 -56.68 -7.88 16.10
N VAL A 1092 -55.85 -8.87 15.81
CA VAL A 1092 -56.32 -10.09 15.14
C VAL A 1092 -56.42 -11.13 16.25
N THR A 1093 -57.65 -11.36 16.69
CA THR A 1093 -58.06 -12.43 17.59
C THR A 1093 -57.79 -13.78 16.92
N CYS A 1094 -56.93 -14.61 17.51
CA CYS A 1094 -56.84 -16.03 17.19
C CYS A 1094 -58.16 -16.71 17.56
N ARG A 1095 -58.78 -17.40 16.59
CA ARG A 1095 -59.65 -18.56 16.84
C ARG A 1095 -58.93 -19.79 16.27
N PRO A 1096 -58.94 -20.95 16.96
CA PRO A 1096 -58.43 -22.20 16.43
C PRO A 1096 -59.57 -23.03 15.82
N GLN A 1097 -59.32 -23.65 14.67
CA GLN A 1097 -59.98 -24.87 14.16
C GLN A 1097 -59.22 -25.26 12.88
N HIS A 1098 -58.43 -26.33 12.89
CA HIS A 1098 -58.82 -27.74 12.66
C HIS A 1098 -59.39 -28.01 11.27
N ASP A 1099 -58.75 -29.00 10.63
CA ASP A 1099 -59.21 -29.83 9.49
C ASP A 1099 -59.14 -29.15 8.12
N GLU A 1100 -58.90 -29.83 6.99
CA GLU A 1100 -58.36 -31.14 6.64
C GLU A 1100 -58.04 -31.03 5.13
N GLU A 1101 -57.19 -31.93 4.64
CA GLU A 1101 -57.22 -32.49 3.28
C GLU A 1101 -56.76 -31.71 2.00
N ALA A 1102 -56.06 -32.53 1.20
CA ALA A 1102 -56.01 -32.58 -0.27
C ALA A 1102 -55.12 -31.60 -1.05
N ILE A 1103 -53.88 -32.07 -1.30
CA ILE A 1103 -53.29 -32.30 -2.64
C ILE A 1103 -53.90 -31.49 -3.80
N ILE A 1104 -53.11 -30.57 -4.38
CA ILE A 1104 -52.44 -30.66 -5.71
C ILE A 1104 -51.26 -29.69 -5.70
#